data_AF-A0A6N7MIE7-F1
#
_entry.id   AF-A0A6N7MIE7-F1
#
_cell.length_a   1.000
_cell.length_b   1.000
_cell.length_c   1.000
_cell.angle_alpha   90.00
_cell.angle_beta   90.00
_cell.angle_gamma   90.00
#
_symmetry.space_group_name_H-M   'P 1'
#
loop_
_entity.id
_entity.type
_entity.pdbx_description
1 polymer ?
#
loop_
_entity_poly.entity_id
_entity_poly.type
_entity_poly.pdbx_seq_one_letter_code
_entity_poly.pdbx_strand_id
1 'polypeptide(L)'
;DTVTHFLYFGGIEGLDWFNPLEIEASDNFPPIFLNEFHLNNTLMMPGESTSILSTSLNATDQIELRYNQNFFSFSFTTLNYYNSQKCQFAYYLEGFDNTWNYVGNQRLASFTNVPPGKYTLKVRATNEDHIYGDEIREISILIHPPFWNTLAAYVFYVLMLGLIITLILRFLKRRAIERREVEMEKIERVKAEEINRYKLQFFTNIAHEFRTPLTLIIAPAAILEEQLDGKKRLGQYARSIFQNANRLQRLISELIEFRKVETKNMKLSVGRYELVQYISNLSKVFEVYARLNNLSLRFLPSNQVMETWIDLEKFEKILLNLVSNAIKFTPAGGKVEIELVEKDEHILLLVRDTGIGISPEFPDKIFDRFYHQKSNFHRDDMSQESSGVGLSLTKSLVELHKGTITARNLPGGGSEFRVLIPNRREDFEQELVDDLQKPSSEKITMKVEEEFQVAHVFTPNEEMIKPEDDNREYSLLVVDDSYEVCNLVESLLVDKYVIYKAYDGKTARETLNRESIDLVISDVVMPGMDGLELTRLIKTDIKTSHIPVILLTARAEMEHRIEGLEVGADSYIPKPFNPHHLMVRIEKLIASSERFRNSFREYNTPQPRSELLEGLTPGDQKLLIGLIDYIEENMQDTTLSADHLSGYMAMSKTQLYRKIKALTGLTPHGLIKYIRLKKAANELKQSEKTVSEVFYETGFNNRSYFYRSFKEAFGVSPGDYGNDG
;
A
#
# COMPACT_ATOMS: atom_id res chain seq x y z
N ASP A 1 26.32 -80.07 -108.73
CA ASP A 1 27.16 -81.23 -109.05
C ASP A 1 27.61 -81.87 -107.74
N THR A 2 27.24 -83.12 -107.49
CA THR A 2 27.57 -83.82 -106.23
C THR A 2 29.05 -84.21 -106.13
N VAL A 3 29.83 -84.04 -107.20
CA VAL A 3 31.27 -84.29 -107.21
C VAL A 3 32.04 -83.02 -106.90
N THR A 4 31.69 -81.90 -107.56
CA THR A 4 32.41 -80.62 -107.40
C THR A 4 31.78 -79.69 -106.35
N HIS A 5 30.66 -80.07 -105.74
CA HIS A 5 29.92 -79.32 -104.71
C HIS A 5 29.34 -77.97 -105.18
N PHE A 6 29.52 -77.59 -106.45
CA PHE A 6 28.90 -76.41 -107.01
C PHE A 6 27.38 -76.58 -107.16
N LEU A 7 26.64 -75.58 -106.69
CA LEU A 7 25.23 -75.40 -106.98
C LEU A 7 25.09 -74.53 -108.23
N TYR A 8 24.20 -74.91 -109.14
CA TYR A 8 23.96 -74.24 -110.41
C TYR A 8 22.51 -73.80 -110.47
N PHE A 9 22.27 -72.54 -110.83
CA PHE A 9 20.95 -71.93 -110.94
C PHE A 9 20.80 -71.25 -112.30
N GLY A 10 19.64 -71.43 -112.94
CA GLY A 10 19.31 -70.71 -114.17
C GLY A 10 18.71 -69.35 -113.88
N GLY A 11 19.34 -68.29 -114.38
CA GLY A 11 18.91 -66.90 -114.26
C GLY A 11 18.46 -66.31 -115.60
N ILE A 12 17.99 -65.06 -115.54
CA ILE A 12 17.47 -64.30 -116.69
C ILE A 12 18.60 -63.91 -117.68
N GLU A 13 19.85 -63.86 -117.21
CA GLU A 13 21.03 -63.51 -118.00
C GLU A 13 22.01 -64.68 -118.22
N GLY A 14 21.68 -65.90 -117.76
CA GLY A 14 22.55 -67.07 -117.97
C GLY A 14 22.54 -68.07 -116.82
N LEU A 15 23.69 -68.73 -116.62
CA LEU A 15 23.90 -69.76 -115.61
C LEU A 15 24.74 -69.18 -114.46
N ASP A 16 24.13 -69.06 -113.28
CA ASP A 16 24.83 -68.71 -112.04
C ASP A 16 25.28 -69.99 -111.33
N TRP A 17 26.50 -70.00 -110.79
CA TRP A 17 27.02 -71.15 -110.06
C TRP A 17 27.97 -70.74 -108.94
N PHE A 18 27.90 -71.43 -107.79
CA PHE A 18 28.77 -71.19 -106.64
C PHE A 18 28.98 -72.46 -105.80
N ASN A 19 30.10 -72.55 -105.09
CA ASN A 19 30.40 -73.64 -104.14
C ASN A 19 30.02 -73.18 -102.73
N PRO A 20 29.04 -73.82 -102.05
CA PRO A 20 28.64 -73.44 -100.69
C PRO A 20 29.76 -73.55 -99.66
N LEU A 21 30.77 -74.39 -99.91
CA LEU A 21 31.89 -74.62 -98.99
C LEU A 21 32.99 -73.55 -99.09
N GLU A 22 32.97 -72.72 -100.14
CA GLU A 22 33.92 -71.61 -100.36
C GLU A 22 33.34 -70.25 -99.93
N ILE A 23 32.15 -70.24 -99.32
CA ILE A 23 31.56 -69.01 -98.76
C ILE A 23 32.25 -68.72 -97.43
N GLU A 24 33.15 -67.75 -97.44
CA GLU A 24 33.76 -67.21 -96.23
C GLU A 24 32.81 -66.24 -95.52
N ALA A 25 32.89 -66.20 -94.18
CA ALA A 25 32.18 -65.19 -93.40
C ALA A 25 32.69 -63.79 -93.75
N SER A 26 31.79 -62.83 -93.81
CA SER A 26 32.12 -61.46 -94.24
C SER A 26 32.96 -60.75 -93.18
N ASP A 27 34.19 -60.40 -93.51
CA ASP A 27 35.05 -59.52 -92.67
C ASP A 27 34.66 -58.03 -92.76
N ASN A 28 33.54 -57.71 -93.41
CA ASN A 28 33.04 -56.35 -93.52
C ASN A 28 32.18 -55.99 -92.30
N PHE A 29 32.76 -55.21 -91.39
CA PHE A 29 32.05 -54.61 -90.26
C PHE A 29 31.64 -53.18 -90.61
N PRO A 30 30.35 -52.92 -90.90
CA PRO A 30 29.88 -51.59 -91.26
C PRO A 30 29.92 -50.64 -90.05
N PRO A 31 30.33 -49.37 -90.25
CA PRO A 31 30.37 -48.39 -89.17
C PRO A 31 28.99 -48.11 -88.59
N ILE A 32 28.95 -47.83 -87.29
CA ILE A 32 27.73 -47.63 -86.50
C ILE A 32 27.42 -46.14 -86.37
N PHE A 33 26.22 -45.74 -86.79
CA PHE A 33 25.72 -44.38 -86.71
C PHE A 33 24.54 -44.31 -85.73
N LEU A 34 24.53 -43.27 -84.91
CA LEU A 34 23.35 -42.86 -84.15
C LEU A 34 22.43 -42.08 -85.09
N ASN A 35 21.19 -42.52 -85.22
CA ASN A 35 20.24 -41.95 -86.18
C ASN A 35 19.37 -40.86 -85.52
N GLU A 36 18.67 -41.20 -84.44
CA GLU A 36 17.77 -40.29 -83.74
C GLU A 36 18.05 -40.29 -82.24
N PHE A 37 17.93 -39.12 -81.62
CA PHE A 37 17.88 -38.97 -80.18
C PHE A 37 16.48 -38.47 -79.79
N HIS A 38 15.82 -39.21 -78.92
CA HIS A 38 14.51 -38.85 -78.37
C HIS A 38 14.65 -38.53 -76.90
N LEU A 39 14.06 -37.42 -76.47
CA LEU A 39 13.95 -37.06 -75.07
C LEU A 39 12.48 -36.97 -74.70
N ASN A 40 12.04 -37.71 -73.68
CA ASN A 40 10.64 -37.84 -73.32
C ASN A 40 9.72 -38.18 -74.52
N ASN A 41 10.13 -39.15 -75.35
CA ASN A 41 9.46 -39.54 -76.60
C ASN A 41 9.31 -38.42 -77.66
N THR A 42 10.08 -37.34 -77.55
CA THR A 42 10.12 -36.26 -78.54
C THR A 42 11.46 -36.30 -79.26
N LEU A 43 11.44 -36.40 -80.59
CA LEU A 43 12.62 -36.35 -81.44
C LEU A 43 13.33 -34.99 -81.28
N MET A 44 14.63 -35.01 -81.04
CA MET A 44 15.44 -33.80 -80.89
C MET A 44 16.23 -33.51 -82.15
N MET A 45 16.02 -32.33 -82.75
CA MET A 45 16.73 -31.91 -83.95
C MET A 45 17.86 -30.92 -83.63
N PRO A 46 18.99 -30.95 -84.37
CA PRO A 46 20.06 -29.97 -84.21
C PRO A 46 19.55 -28.53 -84.43
N GLY A 47 19.86 -27.62 -83.50
CA GLY A 47 19.50 -26.20 -83.60
C GLY A 47 18.07 -25.85 -83.19
N GLU A 48 17.28 -26.79 -82.66
CA GLU A 48 15.98 -26.48 -82.05
C GLU A 48 16.12 -25.70 -80.72
N SER A 49 15.03 -25.06 -80.31
CA SER A 49 14.90 -24.16 -79.15
C SER A 49 15.37 -24.71 -77.80
N THR A 50 15.60 -26.02 -77.68
CA THR A 50 16.12 -26.68 -76.48
C THR A 50 17.65 -26.69 -76.39
N SER A 51 18.38 -26.40 -77.48
CA SER A 51 19.86 -26.36 -77.56
C SER A 51 20.60 -27.63 -77.07
N ILE A 52 19.91 -28.77 -76.96
CA ILE A 52 20.50 -30.03 -76.47
C ILE A 52 21.45 -30.65 -77.51
N LEU A 53 21.13 -30.47 -78.80
CA LEU A 53 21.99 -30.82 -79.93
C LEU A 53 22.32 -29.55 -80.71
N SER A 54 23.59 -29.16 -80.70
CA SER A 54 24.10 -28.01 -81.47
C SER A 54 24.57 -28.41 -82.87
N THR A 55 25.04 -29.65 -83.03
CA THR A 55 25.49 -30.27 -84.28
C THR A 55 24.72 -31.58 -84.51
N SER A 56 25.00 -32.28 -85.63
CA SER A 56 24.40 -33.58 -85.90
C SER A 56 24.80 -34.59 -84.81
N LEU A 57 23.92 -35.55 -84.52
CA LEU A 57 24.10 -36.51 -83.41
C LEU A 57 25.45 -37.26 -83.46
N ASN A 58 25.96 -37.55 -84.65
CA ASN A 58 27.25 -38.24 -84.81
C ASN A 58 28.47 -37.30 -84.69
N ALA A 59 28.27 -35.98 -84.74
CA ALA A 59 29.30 -34.96 -84.51
C ALA A 59 29.21 -34.33 -83.10
N THR A 60 28.33 -34.83 -82.24
CA THR A 60 28.17 -34.39 -80.85
C THR A 60 28.99 -35.28 -79.93
N ASP A 61 29.94 -34.70 -79.19
CA ASP A 61 30.78 -35.44 -78.24
C ASP A 61 30.04 -35.73 -76.92
N GLN A 62 29.20 -34.79 -76.47
CA GLN A 62 28.50 -34.86 -75.20
C GLN A 62 27.10 -34.25 -75.27
N ILE A 63 26.11 -34.93 -74.69
CA ILE A 63 24.74 -34.45 -74.53
C ILE A 63 24.52 -34.04 -73.07
N GLU A 64 24.10 -32.79 -72.86
CA GLU A 64 23.80 -32.25 -71.53
C GLU A 64 22.28 -32.22 -71.29
N LEU A 65 21.84 -32.87 -70.21
CA LEU A 65 20.44 -33.00 -69.82
C LEU A 65 20.22 -32.40 -68.43
N ARG A 66 19.04 -31.82 -68.21
CA ARG A 66 18.59 -31.34 -66.90
C ARG A 66 18.15 -32.51 -66.02
N TYR A 67 18.10 -32.33 -64.71
CA TYR A 67 17.68 -33.38 -63.77
C TYR A 67 16.30 -33.99 -64.06
N ASN A 68 15.41 -33.27 -64.75
CA ASN A 68 14.05 -33.71 -65.12
C ASN A 68 13.97 -34.31 -66.54
N GLN A 69 15.11 -34.46 -67.21
CA GLN A 69 15.26 -35.01 -68.55
C GLN A 69 15.89 -36.41 -68.46
N ASN A 70 15.34 -37.25 -67.58
CA ASN A 70 15.87 -38.55 -67.18
C ASN A 70 15.25 -39.74 -67.94
N PHE A 71 14.45 -39.46 -68.98
CA PHE A 71 13.88 -40.45 -69.87
C PHE A 71 14.25 -40.11 -71.32
N PHE A 72 15.11 -40.91 -71.92
CA PHE A 72 15.65 -40.67 -73.27
C PHE A 72 15.93 -41.98 -74.00
N SER A 73 15.95 -41.92 -75.32
CA SER A 73 16.26 -43.07 -76.16
C SER A 73 17.10 -42.68 -77.39
N PHE A 74 17.92 -43.63 -77.85
CA PHE A 74 18.77 -43.48 -79.02
C PHE A 74 18.40 -44.55 -80.04
N SER A 75 18.23 -44.14 -81.29
CA SER A 75 18.18 -45.08 -82.39
C SER A 75 19.53 -45.16 -83.11
N PHE A 76 19.86 -46.34 -83.62
CA PHE A 76 21.16 -46.61 -84.24
C PHE A 76 21.00 -47.49 -85.48
N THR A 77 21.95 -47.36 -86.41
CA THR A 77 21.97 -48.13 -87.65
C THR A 77 23.41 -48.39 -88.08
N THR A 78 23.60 -49.43 -88.89
CA THR A 78 24.86 -49.73 -89.57
C THR A 78 24.73 -49.42 -91.06
N LEU A 79 25.79 -48.92 -91.70
CA LEU A 79 25.83 -48.68 -93.15
C LEU A 79 26.10 -49.98 -93.93
N ASN A 80 25.12 -50.88 -93.99
CA ASN A 80 25.18 -52.08 -94.83
C ASN A 80 24.07 -52.04 -95.90
N TYR A 81 24.44 -52.04 -97.18
CA TYR A 81 23.52 -51.90 -98.31
C TYR A 81 22.94 -53.22 -98.81
N TYR A 82 23.52 -54.37 -98.44
CA TYR A 82 23.11 -55.68 -98.97
C TYR A 82 22.15 -56.42 -98.03
N ASN A 83 22.46 -56.59 -96.73
CA ASN A 83 21.56 -57.24 -95.76
C ASN A 83 21.50 -56.56 -94.37
N SER A 84 21.22 -55.25 -94.27
CA SER A 84 21.12 -54.55 -92.97
C SER A 84 20.08 -55.07 -91.98
N GLN A 85 19.15 -55.94 -92.42
CA GLN A 85 18.18 -56.61 -91.55
C GLN A 85 18.76 -57.83 -90.84
N LYS A 86 19.95 -58.34 -91.22
CA LYS A 86 20.62 -59.45 -90.53
C LYS A 86 21.57 -58.99 -89.42
N CYS A 87 21.99 -57.71 -89.44
CA CYS A 87 22.83 -57.14 -88.40
C CYS A 87 22.06 -57.03 -87.07
N GLN A 88 22.65 -57.59 -86.01
CA GLN A 88 22.15 -57.49 -84.65
C GLN A 88 22.93 -56.42 -83.87
N PHE A 89 22.30 -55.84 -82.85
CA PHE A 89 22.88 -54.77 -82.04
C PHE A 89 22.92 -55.14 -80.56
N ALA A 90 23.90 -54.57 -79.87
CA ALA A 90 23.94 -54.54 -78.42
C ALA A 90 24.35 -53.15 -77.94
N TYR A 91 23.78 -52.70 -76.82
CA TYR A 91 24.13 -51.43 -76.21
C TYR A 91 24.42 -51.57 -74.71
N TYR A 92 25.12 -50.60 -74.16
CA TYR A 92 25.51 -50.54 -72.76
C TYR A 92 25.65 -49.08 -72.32
N LEU A 93 24.92 -48.66 -71.29
CA LEU A 93 25.07 -47.35 -70.68
C LEU A 93 25.99 -47.43 -69.47
N GLU A 94 27.26 -47.12 -69.67
CA GLU A 94 28.27 -47.12 -68.62
C GLU A 94 27.90 -46.12 -67.52
N GLY A 95 27.85 -46.60 -66.27
CA GLY A 95 27.38 -45.85 -65.10
C GLY A 95 25.92 -46.09 -64.72
N PHE A 96 25.14 -46.80 -65.56
CA PHE A 96 23.74 -47.16 -65.30
C PHE A 96 23.48 -48.67 -65.46
N ASP A 97 23.90 -49.25 -66.59
CA ASP A 97 23.80 -50.69 -66.86
C ASP A 97 24.97 -51.45 -66.21
N ASN A 98 24.75 -52.72 -65.85
CA ASN A 98 25.82 -53.63 -65.36
C ASN A 98 26.36 -54.58 -66.45
N THR A 99 25.59 -54.82 -67.52
CA THR A 99 25.92 -55.75 -68.62
C THR A 99 25.39 -55.24 -69.96
N TRP A 100 25.95 -55.71 -71.07
CA TRP A 100 25.44 -55.42 -72.42
C TRP A 100 24.01 -55.91 -72.62
N ASN A 101 23.16 -55.05 -73.16
CA ASN A 101 21.79 -55.36 -73.58
C ASN A 101 21.81 -55.81 -75.05
N TYR A 102 21.58 -57.10 -75.29
CA TYR A 102 21.53 -57.69 -76.63
C TYR A 102 20.10 -57.62 -77.18
N VAL A 103 19.89 -56.84 -78.25
CA VAL A 103 18.54 -56.50 -78.73
C VAL A 103 18.21 -57.05 -80.11
N GLY A 104 19.04 -57.94 -80.64
CA GLY A 104 18.86 -58.52 -81.97
C GLY A 104 18.77 -57.42 -83.03
N ASN A 105 17.75 -57.47 -83.88
CA ASN A 105 17.57 -56.49 -84.95
C ASN A 105 16.89 -55.19 -84.50
N GLN A 106 16.59 -55.02 -83.21
CA GLN A 106 16.02 -53.77 -82.72
C GLN A 106 17.06 -52.66 -82.77
N ARG A 107 16.62 -51.48 -83.21
CA ARG A 107 17.48 -50.31 -83.48
C ARG A 107 17.29 -49.20 -82.45
N LEU A 108 16.77 -49.51 -81.27
CA LEU A 108 16.41 -48.52 -80.24
C LEU A 108 16.94 -48.95 -78.86
N ALA A 109 17.64 -48.05 -78.18
CA ALA A 109 17.97 -48.15 -76.76
C ALA A 109 17.17 -47.11 -75.97
N SER A 110 16.41 -47.53 -74.97
CA SER A 110 15.55 -46.64 -74.17
C SER A 110 15.94 -46.71 -72.69
N PHE A 111 16.18 -45.55 -72.09
CA PHE A 111 16.60 -45.40 -70.70
C PHE A 111 15.56 -44.60 -69.94
N THR A 112 15.05 -45.17 -68.84
CA THR A 112 14.03 -44.55 -67.99
C THR A 112 14.60 -44.27 -66.60
N ASN A 113 14.24 -43.12 -66.04
CA ASN A 113 14.57 -42.72 -64.67
C ASN A 113 16.08 -42.77 -64.35
N VAL A 114 16.92 -42.33 -65.30
CA VAL A 114 18.38 -42.28 -65.10
C VAL A 114 18.71 -41.15 -64.10
N PRO A 115 19.40 -41.44 -62.98
CA PRO A 115 19.71 -40.40 -61.99
C PRO A 115 20.70 -39.34 -62.54
N PRO A 116 20.85 -38.18 -61.88
CA PRO A 116 21.88 -37.21 -62.23
C PRO A 116 23.29 -37.81 -62.11
N GLY A 117 24.12 -37.64 -63.13
CA GLY A 117 25.42 -38.28 -63.22
C GLY A 117 26.08 -38.11 -64.59
N LYS A 118 27.25 -38.75 -64.74
CA LYS A 118 27.99 -38.85 -65.99
C LYS A 118 27.84 -40.28 -66.51
N TYR A 119 27.40 -40.42 -67.75
CA TYR A 119 27.14 -41.70 -68.40
C TYR A 119 27.77 -41.74 -69.79
N THR A 120 28.09 -42.93 -70.29
CA THR A 120 28.57 -43.11 -71.65
C THR A 120 27.80 -44.24 -72.32
N LEU A 121 27.04 -43.91 -73.36
CA LEU A 121 26.34 -44.92 -74.16
C LEU A 121 27.33 -45.55 -75.12
N LYS A 122 27.41 -46.88 -75.11
CA LYS A 122 28.22 -47.70 -76.02
C LYS A 122 27.30 -48.58 -76.86
N VAL A 123 27.49 -48.59 -78.16
CA VAL A 123 26.71 -49.41 -79.11
C VAL A 123 27.67 -50.19 -79.99
N ARG A 124 27.40 -51.50 -80.13
CA ARG A 124 28.12 -52.39 -81.04
C ARG A 124 27.14 -53.17 -81.92
N ALA A 125 27.60 -53.58 -83.10
CA ALA A 125 26.78 -54.29 -84.06
C ALA A 125 27.50 -55.54 -84.58
N THR A 126 26.71 -56.49 -85.11
CA THR A 126 27.24 -57.64 -85.84
C THR A 126 27.35 -57.37 -87.33
N ASN A 127 28.20 -58.12 -88.02
CA ASN A 127 28.14 -58.29 -89.47
C ASN A 127 26.90 -59.13 -89.89
N GLU A 128 26.79 -59.46 -91.18
CA GLU A 128 25.69 -60.27 -91.73
C GLU A 128 25.66 -61.72 -91.19
N ASP A 129 26.78 -62.19 -90.63
CA ASP A 129 26.97 -63.54 -90.08
C ASP A 129 26.85 -63.60 -88.55
N HIS A 130 26.28 -62.55 -87.94
CA HIS A 130 26.05 -62.43 -86.49
C HIS A 130 27.32 -62.40 -85.62
N ILE A 131 28.47 -62.05 -86.19
CA ILE A 131 29.74 -61.85 -85.48
C ILE A 131 29.84 -60.38 -85.07
N TYR A 132 30.10 -60.08 -83.79
CA TYR A 132 30.34 -58.72 -83.32
C TYR A 132 31.74 -58.25 -83.73
N GLY A 133 31.82 -57.05 -84.32
CA GLY A 133 33.10 -56.39 -84.58
C GLY A 133 33.67 -55.70 -83.33
N ASP A 134 34.91 -55.25 -83.45
CA ASP A 134 35.60 -54.47 -82.41
C ASP A 134 35.18 -52.99 -82.39
N GLU A 135 34.44 -52.52 -83.41
CA GLU A 135 33.97 -51.14 -83.49
C GLU A 135 32.82 -50.88 -82.51
N ILE A 136 33.03 -49.94 -81.59
CA ILE A 136 32.04 -49.49 -80.62
C ILE A 136 31.81 -48.00 -80.85
N ARG A 137 30.54 -47.62 -81.07
CA ARG A 137 30.14 -46.22 -81.11
C ARG A 137 29.83 -45.73 -79.70
N GLU A 138 30.47 -44.66 -79.29
CA GLU A 138 30.31 -44.06 -77.96
C GLU A 138 29.73 -42.64 -78.03
N ILE A 139 28.91 -42.26 -77.05
CA ILE A 139 28.48 -40.86 -76.82
C ILE A 139 28.33 -40.59 -75.32
N SER A 140 28.85 -39.44 -74.85
CA SER A 140 28.79 -39.06 -73.44
C SER A 140 27.49 -38.34 -73.11
N ILE A 141 26.91 -38.60 -71.95
CA ILE A 141 25.66 -38.03 -71.47
C ILE A 141 25.86 -37.50 -70.05
N LEU A 142 25.62 -36.21 -69.83
CA LEU A 142 25.71 -35.56 -68.52
C LEU A 142 24.32 -35.10 -68.08
N ILE A 143 23.82 -35.67 -66.98
CA ILE A 143 22.56 -35.23 -66.37
C ILE A 143 22.88 -34.36 -65.15
N HIS A 144 22.60 -33.06 -65.22
CA HIS A 144 22.86 -32.11 -64.14
C HIS A 144 21.95 -32.36 -62.92
N PRO A 145 22.45 -32.23 -61.66
CA PRO A 145 21.63 -32.34 -60.47
C PRO A 145 20.64 -31.15 -60.36
N PRO A 146 19.52 -31.31 -59.63
CA PRO A 146 18.56 -30.22 -59.43
C PRO A 146 19.18 -29.10 -58.58
N PHE A 147 18.78 -27.84 -58.84
CA PHE A 147 19.37 -26.68 -58.19
C PHE A 147 19.23 -26.68 -56.65
N TRP A 148 18.16 -27.25 -56.10
CA TRP A 148 17.94 -27.37 -54.65
C TRP A 148 18.83 -28.41 -53.96
N ASN A 149 19.48 -29.29 -54.74
CA ASN A 149 20.43 -30.29 -54.25
C ASN A 149 21.89 -29.90 -54.57
N THR A 150 22.15 -28.60 -54.76
CA THR A 150 23.50 -28.07 -54.96
C THR A 150 24.08 -27.60 -53.63
N LEU A 151 25.41 -27.58 -53.53
CA LEU A 151 26.10 -27.05 -52.34
C LEU A 151 25.70 -25.59 -52.05
N ALA A 152 25.47 -24.78 -53.09
CA ALA A 152 24.97 -23.41 -52.96
C ALA A 152 23.59 -23.35 -52.29
N ALA A 153 22.67 -24.28 -52.62
CA ALA A 153 21.35 -24.35 -51.98
C ALA A 153 21.45 -24.75 -50.50
N TYR A 154 22.33 -25.68 -50.14
CA TYR A 154 22.57 -26.04 -48.74
C TYR A 154 23.15 -24.87 -47.94
N VAL A 155 24.12 -24.13 -48.50
CA VAL A 155 24.64 -22.90 -47.87
C VAL A 155 23.51 -21.89 -47.67
N PHE A 156 22.65 -21.70 -48.67
CA PHE A 156 21.48 -20.82 -48.56
C PHE A 156 20.52 -21.27 -47.44
N TYR A 157 20.21 -22.57 -47.33
CA TYR A 157 19.35 -23.09 -46.26
C TYR A 157 19.92 -22.84 -44.86
N VAL A 158 21.23 -23.04 -44.68
CA VAL A 158 21.90 -22.75 -43.40
C VAL A 158 21.84 -21.26 -43.06
N LEU A 159 22.08 -20.38 -44.04
CA LEU A 159 21.97 -18.93 -43.83
C LEU A 159 20.54 -18.50 -43.51
N MET A 160 19.55 -19.05 -44.20
CA MET A 160 18.13 -18.77 -43.98
C MET A 160 17.69 -19.23 -42.58
N LEU A 161 18.12 -20.43 -42.16
CA LEU A 161 17.89 -20.94 -40.81
C LEU A 161 18.55 -20.06 -39.75
N GLY A 162 19.80 -19.65 -39.95
CA GLY A 162 20.52 -18.74 -39.05
C GLY A 162 19.82 -17.38 -38.93
N LEU A 163 19.30 -16.84 -40.04
CA LEU A 163 18.51 -15.60 -40.04
C LEU A 163 17.22 -15.77 -39.24
N ILE A 164 16.46 -16.85 -39.48
CA ILE A 164 15.22 -17.15 -38.73
C ILE A 164 15.51 -17.25 -37.22
N ILE A 165 16.52 -18.03 -36.83
CA ILE A 165 16.92 -18.18 -35.43
C ILE A 165 17.28 -16.82 -34.83
N THR A 166 18.05 -16.00 -35.55
CA THR A 166 18.44 -14.66 -35.08
C THR A 166 17.23 -13.75 -34.87
N LEU A 167 16.26 -13.78 -35.79
CA LEU A 167 15.01 -13.00 -35.67
C LEU A 167 14.16 -13.46 -34.48
N ILE A 168 14.04 -14.78 -34.27
CA ILE A 168 13.31 -15.36 -33.12
C ILE A 168 13.99 -14.96 -31.80
N LEU A 169 15.32 -15.09 -31.71
CA LEU A 169 16.06 -14.70 -30.51
C LEU A 169 15.93 -13.20 -30.22
N ARG A 170 15.98 -12.34 -31.25
CA ARG A 170 15.74 -10.90 -31.12
C ARG A 170 14.33 -10.61 -30.63
N PHE A 171 13.32 -11.29 -31.17
CA PHE A 171 11.93 -11.14 -30.75
C PHE A 171 11.71 -11.55 -29.30
N LEU A 172 12.23 -12.72 -28.88
CA LEU A 172 12.13 -13.19 -27.50
C LEU A 172 12.84 -12.26 -26.52
N LYS A 173 14.05 -11.78 -26.87
CA LYS A 173 14.80 -10.83 -26.03
C LYS A 173 14.05 -9.51 -25.86
N ARG A 174 13.48 -8.96 -26.94
CA ARG A 174 12.72 -7.71 -26.89
C ARG A 174 11.50 -7.84 -25.98
N ARG A 175 10.75 -8.93 -26.12
CA ARG A 175 9.57 -9.21 -25.28
C ARG A 175 9.92 -9.42 -23.81
N ALA A 176 11.10 -9.97 -23.51
CA ALA A 176 11.57 -10.11 -22.14
C ALA A 176 11.98 -8.77 -21.50
N ILE A 177 12.58 -7.86 -22.28
CA ILE A 177 12.94 -6.51 -21.83
C ILE A 177 11.67 -5.69 -21.52
N GLU A 178 10.71 -5.69 -22.43
CA GLU A 178 9.43 -4.97 -22.25
C GLU A 178 8.69 -5.39 -20.97
N ARG A 179 8.68 -6.70 -20.65
CA ARG A 179 8.08 -7.19 -19.39
C ARG A 179 8.82 -6.68 -18.16
N ARG A 180 10.15 -6.64 -18.19
CA ARG A 180 10.97 -6.13 -17.08
C ARG A 180 10.76 -4.63 -16.88
N GLU A 181 10.64 -3.86 -17.96
CA GLU A 181 10.36 -2.42 -17.87
C GLU A 181 9.03 -2.15 -17.16
N VAL A 182 7.96 -2.87 -17.54
CA VAL A 182 6.64 -2.74 -16.89
C VAL A 182 6.67 -3.18 -15.41
N GLU A 183 7.39 -4.24 -15.07
CA GLU A 183 7.55 -4.67 -13.67
C GLU A 183 8.31 -3.64 -12.84
N MET A 184 9.39 -3.06 -13.39
CA MET A 184 10.16 -2.01 -12.74
C MET A 184 9.33 -0.74 -12.54
N GLU A 185 8.56 -0.32 -13.54
CA GLU A 185 7.67 0.85 -13.42
C GLU A 185 6.63 0.67 -12.31
N LYS A 186 6.07 -0.54 -12.16
CA LYS A 186 5.14 -0.86 -11.06
C LYS A 186 5.81 -0.76 -9.70
N ILE A 187 7.02 -1.31 -9.56
CA ILE A 187 7.79 -1.25 -8.30
C ILE A 187 8.12 0.21 -7.96
N GLU A 188 8.49 1.03 -8.95
CA GLU A 188 8.76 2.46 -8.76
C GLU A 188 7.51 3.23 -8.36
N ARG A 189 6.36 2.96 -8.98
CA ARG A 189 5.07 3.56 -8.58
C ARG A 189 4.71 3.24 -7.14
N VAL A 190 4.76 1.97 -6.74
CA VAL A 190 4.42 1.56 -5.37
C VAL A 190 5.35 2.25 -4.37
N LYS A 191 6.66 2.28 -4.64
CA LYS A 191 7.62 3.02 -3.79
C LYS A 191 7.33 4.51 -3.74
N ALA A 192 6.99 5.14 -4.87
CA ALA A 192 6.64 6.55 -4.92
C ALA A 192 5.36 6.85 -4.11
N GLU A 193 4.34 5.99 -4.20
CA GLU A 193 3.11 6.08 -3.41
C GLU A 193 3.39 5.91 -1.92
N GLU A 194 4.22 4.94 -1.53
CA GLU A 194 4.64 4.76 -0.13
C GLU A 194 5.36 6.01 0.40
N ILE A 195 6.32 6.55 -0.36
CA ILE A 195 7.02 7.79 -0.01
C ILE A 195 6.03 8.95 0.13
N ASN A 196 5.07 9.06 -0.78
CA ASN A 196 4.06 10.13 -0.73
C ASN A 196 3.15 9.97 0.50
N ARG A 197 2.75 8.74 0.84
CA ARG A 197 1.98 8.45 2.05
C ARG A 197 2.75 8.84 3.31
N TYR A 198 4.03 8.49 3.40
CA TYR A 198 4.87 8.91 4.53
C TYR A 198 5.01 10.43 4.62
N LYS A 199 5.14 11.13 3.49
CA LYS A 199 5.16 12.61 3.46
C LYS A 199 3.85 13.21 3.96
N LEU A 200 2.71 12.70 3.51
CA LEU A 200 1.39 13.17 3.95
C LEU A 200 1.21 12.96 5.46
N GLN A 201 1.49 11.75 5.95
CA GLN A 201 1.41 11.42 7.37
C GLN A 201 2.32 12.32 8.22
N PHE A 202 3.53 12.61 7.75
CA PHE A 202 4.44 13.56 8.38
C PHE A 202 3.84 14.95 8.52
N PHE A 203 3.29 15.52 7.43
CA PHE A 203 2.67 16.84 7.50
C PHE A 203 1.45 16.87 8.41
N THR A 204 0.65 15.80 8.42
CA THR A 204 -0.50 15.67 9.32
C THR A 204 -0.06 15.63 10.78
N ASN A 205 0.97 14.84 11.11
CA ASN A 205 1.48 14.74 12.47
C ASN A 205 2.12 16.05 12.95
N ILE A 206 2.96 16.70 12.12
CA ILE A 206 3.52 18.02 12.44
C ILE A 206 2.43 19.05 12.68
N ALA A 207 1.40 19.07 11.84
CA ALA A 207 0.30 20.02 12.00
C ALA A 207 -0.44 19.80 13.32
N HIS A 208 -0.54 18.55 13.80
CA HIS A 208 -1.06 18.25 15.13
C HIS A 208 -0.13 18.77 16.23
N GLU A 209 1.16 18.43 16.15
CA GLU A 209 2.17 18.81 17.14
C GLU A 209 2.39 20.33 17.26
N PHE A 210 2.15 21.10 16.20
CA PHE A 210 2.16 22.56 16.27
C PHE A 210 0.90 23.15 16.88
N ARG A 211 -0.25 22.51 16.67
CA ARG A 211 -1.55 23.08 17.03
C ARG A 211 -1.85 22.97 18.53
N THR A 212 -1.42 21.91 19.19
CA THR A 212 -1.56 21.75 20.65
C THR A 212 -0.81 22.84 21.44
N PRO A 213 0.51 23.05 21.27
CA PRO A 213 1.20 24.14 21.96
C PRO A 213 0.66 25.50 21.53
N LEU A 214 0.25 25.69 20.27
CA LEU A 214 -0.37 26.94 19.85
C LEU A 214 -1.70 27.20 20.57
N THR A 215 -2.51 26.18 20.83
CA THR A 215 -3.73 26.28 21.65
C THR A 215 -3.40 26.70 23.07
N LEU A 216 -2.38 26.08 23.66
CA LEU A 216 -1.91 26.37 25.02
C LEU A 216 -1.13 27.70 25.13
N ILE A 217 -0.80 28.36 24.02
CA ILE A 217 -0.30 29.75 23.99
C ILE A 217 -1.48 30.71 23.84
N ILE A 218 -2.30 30.51 22.81
CA ILE A 218 -3.36 31.45 22.43
C ILE A 218 -4.44 31.54 23.51
N ALA A 219 -4.89 30.41 24.06
CA ALA A 219 -5.99 30.43 25.02
C ALA A 219 -5.59 31.15 26.32
N PRO A 220 -4.47 30.84 26.99
CA PRO A 220 -4.02 31.62 28.13
C PRO A 220 -3.71 33.08 27.78
N ALA A 221 -3.15 33.38 26.60
CA ALA A 221 -2.88 34.76 26.18
C ALA A 221 -4.17 35.59 26.01
N ALA A 222 -5.21 35.00 25.42
CA ALA A 222 -6.51 35.64 25.29
C ALA A 222 -7.17 35.92 26.66
N ILE A 223 -7.03 35.01 27.63
CA ILE A 223 -7.53 35.21 28.99
C ILE A 223 -6.78 36.35 29.69
N LEU A 224 -5.45 36.42 29.50
CA LEU A 224 -4.62 37.50 30.05
C LEU A 224 -4.97 38.88 29.46
N GLU A 225 -5.43 38.92 28.21
CA GLU A 225 -5.93 40.13 27.55
C GLU A 225 -7.29 40.58 28.13
N GLU A 226 -8.16 39.63 28.49
CA GLU A 226 -9.54 39.90 28.94
C GLU A 226 -9.66 40.16 30.46
N GLN A 227 -8.77 39.60 31.30
CA GLN A 227 -8.81 39.77 32.77
C GLN A 227 -7.46 40.17 33.40
N LEU A 228 -7.33 41.44 33.79
CA LEU A 228 -6.15 42.00 34.47
C LEU A 228 -6.15 41.83 36.01
N ASP A 229 -7.23 41.32 36.62
CA ASP A 229 -7.46 41.48 38.08
C ASP A 229 -7.09 40.26 38.97
N GLY A 230 -6.56 39.17 38.41
CA GLY A 230 -6.31 37.92 39.14
C GLY A 230 -4.85 37.61 39.45
N LYS A 231 -4.23 38.27 40.46
CA LYS A 231 -2.79 38.12 40.83
C LYS A 231 -2.27 36.68 41.06
N LYS A 232 -3.14 35.69 41.31
CA LYS A 232 -2.73 34.27 41.52
C LYS A 232 -2.74 33.41 40.25
N ARG A 233 -3.65 33.64 39.28
CA ARG A 233 -3.75 32.82 38.05
C ARG A 233 -2.86 33.35 36.91
N LEU A 234 -2.49 34.64 36.94
CA LEU A 234 -1.56 35.29 36.01
C LEU A 234 -0.23 34.54 35.80
N GLY A 235 0.40 34.08 36.88
CA GLY A 235 1.68 33.37 36.81
C GLY A 235 1.57 31.98 36.17
N GLN A 236 0.45 31.28 36.34
CA GLN A 236 0.22 29.97 35.71
C GLN A 236 0.03 30.12 34.20
N TYR A 237 -0.77 31.10 33.75
CA TYR A 237 -0.97 31.37 32.32
C TYR A 237 0.30 31.84 31.62
N ALA A 238 1.04 32.77 32.22
CA ALA A 238 2.32 33.24 31.67
C ALA A 238 3.37 32.11 31.56
N ARG A 239 3.44 31.22 32.57
CA ARG A 239 4.29 30.02 32.51
C ARG A 239 3.85 29.07 31.39
N SER A 240 2.55 28.80 31.27
CA SER A 240 2.02 27.95 30.20
C SER A 240 2.35 28.49 28.81
N ILE A 241 2.19 29.80 28.58
CA ILE A 241 2.56 30.48 27.34
C ILE A 241 4.05 30.31 27.04
N PHE A 242 4.90 30.62 28.02
CA PHE A 242 6.35 30.55 27.86
C PHE A 242 6.82 29.12 27.56
N GLN A 243 6.30 28.13 28.28
CA GLN A 243 6.62 26.72 28.08
C GLN A 243 6.22 26.23 26.69
N ASN A 244 4.99 26.55 26.25
CA ASN A 244 4.50 26.11 24.95
C ASN A 244 5.16 26.85 23.78
N ALA A 245 5.54 28.13 23.97
CA ALA A 245 6.34 28.87 23.00
C ALA A 245 7.72 28.23 22.80
N ASN A 246 8.39 27.83 23.90
CA ASN A 246 9.67 27.13 23.80
C ASN A 246 9.52 25.72 23.19
N ARG A 247 8.43 25.00 23.49
CA ARG A 247 8.12 23.71 22.84
C ARG A 247 7.98 23.89 21.33
N LEU A 248 7.27 24.92 20.87
CA LEU A 248 7.12 25.23 19.45
C LEU A 248 8.48 25.59 18.82
N GLN A 249 9.30 26.39 19.51
CA GLN A 249 10.64 26.75 19.05
C GLN A 249 11.55 25.52 18.89
N ARG A 250 11.46 24.54 19.81
CA ARG A 250 12.18 23.27 19.71
C ARG A 250 11.72 22.47 18.50
N LEU A 251 10.42 22.31 18.29
CA LEU A 251 9.89 21.58 17.12
C LEU A 251 10.29 22.23 15.79
N ILE A 252 10.32 23.57 15.73
CA ILE A 252 10.83 24.29 14.54
C ILE A 252 12.32 24.01 14.33
N SER A 253 13.11 23.99 15.41
CA SER A 253 14.55 23.71 15.34
C SER A 253 14.80 22.26 14.89
N GLU A 254 14.08 21.28 15.44
CA GLU A 254 14.10 19.87 15.01
C GLU A 254 13.74 19.73 13.52
N LEU A 255 12.73 20.46 13.04
CA LEU A 255 12.32 20.45 11.64
C LEU A 255 13.39 21.03 10.71
N ILE A 256 14.05 22.11 11.11
CA ILE A 256 15.15 22.73 10.35
C ILE A 256 16.36 21.77 10.31
N GLU A 257 16.68 21.13 11.43
CA GLU A 257 17.77 20.15 11.49
C GLU A 257 17.48 18.92 10.62
N PHE A 258 16.24 18.42 10.66
CA PHE A 258 15.78 17.36 9.78
C PHE A 258 15.98 17.72 8.30
N ARG A 259 15.57 18.93 7.88
CA ARG A 259 15.77 19.42 6.51
C ARG A 259 17.24 19.48 6.13
N LYS A 260 18.12 19.88 7.05
CA LYS A 260 19.58 19.94 6.81
C LYS A 260 20.18 18.54 6.63
N VAL A 261 19.74 17.56 7.41
CA VAL A 261 20.16 16.16 7.27
C VAL A 261 19.68 15.57 5.94
N GLU A 262 18.41 15.74 5.59
CA GLU A 262 17.82 15.19 4.36
C GLU A 262 18.46 15.76 3.08
N THR A 263 18.81 17.05 3.10
CA THR A 263 19.49 17.72 1.98
C THR A 263 21.00 17.46 1.94
N LYS A 264 21.55 16.62 2.84
CA LYS A 264 22.99 16.39 3.03
C LYS A 264 23.80 17.67 3.27
N ASN A 265 23.15 18.72 3.73
CA ASN A 265 23.76 20.02 4.03
C ASN A 265 24.30 20.10 5.46
N MET A 266 24.05 19.08 6.30
CA MET A 266 24.64 18.96 7.62
C MET A 266 26.05 18.36 7.51
N LYS A 267 27.06 19.09 7.97
CA LYS A 267 28.47 18.64 8.03
C LYS A 267 28.89 18.40 9.47
N LEU A 268 29.84 17.48 9.67
CA LEU A 268 30.52 17.30 10.95
C LEU A 268 31.59 18.36 11.15
N SER A 269 31.78 18.70 12.42
CA SER A 269 32.81 19.57 12.94
C SER A 269 33.54 18.80 14.05
N VAL A 270 34.49 17.95 13.65
CA VAL A 270 35.18 17.01 14.55
C VAL A 270 36.35 17.68 15.24
N GLY A 271 36.41 17.54 16.56
CA GLY A 271 37.54 17.97 17.39
C GLY A 271 38.00 16.88 18.34
N ARG A 272 39.21 17.06 18.90
CA ARG A 272 39.73 16.23 20.00
C ARG A 272 39.19 16.74 21.33
N TYR A 273 38.47 15.88 22.06
CA TYR A 273 37.86 16.18 23.37
C TYR A 273 38.10 15.06 24.38
N GLU A 274 38.07 15.38 25.66
CA GLU A 274 38.06 14.38 26.74
C GLU A 274 36.60 14.07 27.10
N LEU A 275 36.16 12.85 26.76
CA LEU A 275 34.72 12.53 26.74
C LEU A 275 34.20 12.09 28.11
N VAL A 276 35.05 11.52 28.98
CA VAL A 276 34.64 11.03 30.30
C VAL A 276 34.22 12.19 31.20
N GLN A 277 35.04 13.24 31.27
CA GLN A 277 34.77 14.45 32.03
C GLN A 277 33.54 15.18 31.50
N TYR A 278 33.35 15.18 30.18
CA TYR A 278 32.19 15.79 29.55
C TYR A 278 30.89 15.09 29.94
N ILE A 279 30.81 13.77 29.74
CA ILE A 279 29.63 12.99 30.09
C ILE A 279 29.42 12.97 31.61
N SER A 280 30.49 13.01 32.42
CA SER A 280 30.38 13.15 33.87
C SER A 280 29.72 14.46 34.28
N ASN A 281 30.05 15.58 33.62
CA ASN A 281 29.39 16.85 33.89
C ASN A 281 27.93 16.85 33.41
N LEU A 282 27.66 16.30 32.22
CA LEU A 282 26.31 16.22 31.68
C LEU A 282 25.39 15.29 32.50
N SER A 283 25.94 14.18 33.01
CA SER A 283 25.18 13.25 33.87
C SER A 283 24.77 13.86 35.20
N LYS A 284 25.50 14.85 35.74
CA LYS A 284 25.05 15.62 36.92
C LYS A 284 23.77 16.41 36.63
N VAL A 285 23.66 16.98 35.43
CA VAL A 285 22.43 17.65 34.97
C VAL A 285 21.29 16.63 34.99
N PHE A 286 21.47 15.48 34.35
CA PHE A 286 20.45 14.41 34.33
C PHE A 286 20.12 13.84 35.71
N GLU A 287 21.05 13.81 36.65
CA GLU A 287 20.84 13.27 38.00
C GLU A 287 19.76 14.06 38.76
N VAL A 288 19.72 15.40 38.58
CA VAL A 288 18.68 16.25 39.17
C VAL A 288 17.30 15.81 38.69
N TYR A 289 17.14 15.56 37.39
CA TYR A 289 15.86 15.16 36.81
C TYR A 289 15.48 13.71 37.09
N ALA A 290 16.46 12.81 37.08
CA ALA A 290 16.27 11.44 37.51
C ALA A 290 15.72 11.42 38.95
N ARG A 291 16.31 12.23 39.85
CA ARG A 291 15.84 12.35 41.24
C ARG A 291 14.42 12.92 41.35
N LEU A 292 14.06 13.93 40.54
CA LEU A 292 12.69 14.45 40.48
C LEU A 292 11.67 13.37 40.06
N ASN A 293 12.07 12.42 39.21
CA ASN A 293 11.25 11.29 38.78
C ASN A 293 11.41 10.04 39.66
N ASN A 294 12.06 10.15 40.83
CA ASN A 294 12.38 9.04 41.73
C ASN A 294 13.19 7.90 41.07
N LEU A 295 14.12 8.24 40.18
CA LEU A 295 15.00 7.30 39.47
C LEU A 295 16.45 7.39 39.97
N SER A 296 17.19 6.29 39.83
CA SER A 296 18.64 6.28 40.03
C SER A 296 19.36 6.34 38.68
N LEU A 297 20.20 7.35 38.49
CA LEU A 297 21.06 7.49 37.32
C LEU A 297 22.53 7.21 37.69
N ARG A 298 23.25 6.43 36.86
CA ARG A 298 24.68 6.15 37.05
C ARG A 298 25.44 6.29 35.74
N PHE A 299 26.64 6.86 35.82
CA PHE A 299 27.61 6.89 34.74
C PHE A 299 28.79 5.96 35.06
N LEU A 300 29.12 5.06 34.14
CA LEU A 300 30.10 3.98 34.28
C LEU A 300 31.11 4.04 33.12
N PRO A 301 32.19 4.83 33.23
CA PRO A 301 33.24 4.83 32.22
C PRO A 301 34.18 3.63 32.39
N SER A 302 34.59 3.02 31.28
CA SER A 302 35.60 1.94 31.28
C SER A 302 37.01 2.43 31.68
N ASN A 303 37.36 3.65 31.27
CA ASN A 303 38.63 4.32 31.53
C ASN A 303 38.39 5.64 32.28
N GLN A 304 39.32 6.08 33.12
CA GLN A 304 39.19 7.36 33.84
C GLN A 304 39.31 8.58 32.93
N VAL A 305 40.06 8.44 31.83
CA VAL A 305 40.29 9.49 30.82
C VAL A 305 40.20 8.83 29.45
N MET A 306 39.44 9.42 28.54
CA MET A 306 39.26 8.97 27.16
C MET A 306 39.24 10.18 26.23
N GLU A 307 40.33 10.37 25.49
CA GLU A 307 40.40 11.38 24.45
C GLU A 307 39.86 10.84 23.14
N THR A 308 38.93 11.59 22.54
CA THR A 308 38.17 11.14 21.38
C THR A 308 38.11 12.18 20.28
N TRP A 309 38.03 11.71 19.04
CA TRP A 309 37.78 12.55 17.87
C TRP A 309 36.29 12.54 17.57
N ILE A 310 35.59 13.60 17.96
CA ILE A 310 34.13 13.66 17.83
C ILE A 310 33.62 15.07 17.60
N ASP A 311 32.44 15.18 16.97
CA ASP A 311 31.68 16.43 16.97
C ASP A 311 30.86 16.49 18.26
N LEU A 312 31.36 17.27 19.21
CA LEU A 312 30.85 17.30 20.58
C LEU A 312 29.38 17.74 20.64
N GLU A 313 28.97 18.73 19.84
CA GLU A 313 27.58 19.22 19.81
C GLU A 313 26.61 18.15 19.28
N LYS A 314 26.99 17.44 18.22
CA LYS A 314 26.14 16.39 17.65
C LYS A 314 26.12 15.13 18.52
N PHE A 315 27.24 14.79 19.15
CA PHE A 315 27.30 13.69 20.11
C PHE A 315 26.47 13.97 21.35
N GLU A 316 26.50 15.20 21.85
CA GLU A 316 25.64 15.62 22.95
C GLU A 316 24.16 15.41 22.63
N LYS A 317 23.70 15.78 21.43
CA LYS A 317 22.32 15.55 21.01
C LYS A 317 21.94 14.07 20.99
N ILE A 318 22.87 13.20 20.56
CA ILE A 318 22.70 11.75 20.63
C ILE A 318 22.49 11.33 22.10
N LEU A 319 23.36 11.78 23.00
CA LEU A 319 23.30 11.42 24.41
C LEU A 319 22.04 11.96 25.10
N LEU A 320 21.69 13.23 24.87
CA LEU A 320 20.48 13.87 25.39
C LEU A 320 19.21 13.11 24.99
N ASN A 321 19.07 12.78 23.71
CA ASN A 321 17.89 12.07 23.23
C ASN A 321 17.79 10.66 23.83
N LEU A 322 18.90 9.93 23.93
CA LEU A 322 18.87 8.58 24.50
C LEU A 322 18.59 8.60 26.02
N VAL A 323 19.22 9.49 26.77
CA VAL A 323 19.07 9.57 28.24
C VAL A 323 17.71 10.15 28.62
N SER A 324 17.21 11.17 27.91
CA SER A 324 15.85 11.69 28.14
C SER A 324 14.79 10.63 27.89
N ASN A 325 14.92 9.84 26.82
CA ASN A 325 14.01 8.72 26.58
C ASN A 325 14.11 7.66 27.69
N ALA A 326 15.32 7.32 28.14
CA ALA A 326 15.50 6.38 29.25
C ALA A 326 14.83 6.87 30.55
N ILE A 327 15.00 8.15 30.92
CA ILE A 327 14.35 8.74 32.10
C ILE A 327 12.82 8.73 31.94
N LYS A 328 12.33 9.14 30.77
CA LYS A 328 10.89 9.27 30.48
C LYS A 328 10.14 7.94 30.49
N PHE A 329 10.73 6.89 29.95
CA PHE A 329 10.07 5.57 29.82
C PHE A 329 10.39 4.61 30.98
N THR A 330 11.14 5.09 31.99
CA THR A 330 11.42 4.33 33.21
C THR A 330 10.47 4.72 34.33
N PRO A 331 9.72 3.77 34.91
CA PRO A 331 8.90 4.02 36.09
C PRO A 331 9.67 4.50 37.32
N ALA A 332 9.00 5.28 38.18
CA ALA A 332 9.52 5.65 39.50
C ALA A 332 10.07 4.44 40.28
N GLY A 333 11.25 4.61 40.87
CA GLY A 333 12.03 3.55 41.52
C GLY A 333 12.96 2.75 40.59
N GLY A 334 12.91 3.01 39.27
CA GLY A 334 13.76 2.38 38.27
C GLY A 334 15.18 2.95 38.20
N LYS A 335 15.98 2.42 37.27
CA LYS A 335 17.40 2.76 37.09
C LYS A 335 17.72 3.07 35.64
N VAL A 336 18.59 4.07 35.43
CA VAL A 336 19.18 4.43 34.14
C VAL A 336 20.69 4.38 34.27
N GLU A 337 21.36 3.64 33.40
CA GLU A 337 22.82 3.48 33.39
C GLU A 337 23.38 3.94 32.05
N ILE A 338 24.41 4.79 32.11
CA ILE A 338 25.18 5.26 30.96
C ILE A 338 26.57 4.64 31.08
N GLU A 339 26.97 3.80 30.12
CA GLU A 339 28.29 3.17 30.08
C GLU A 339 29.06 3.65 28.85
N LEU A 340 30.33 4.00 29.03
CA LEU A 340 31.23 4.44 27.95
C LEU A 340 32.45 3.52 27.87
N VAL A 341 32.58 2.80 26.76
CA VAL A 341 33.63 1.81 26.54
C VAL A 341 34.44 2.16 25.29
N GLU A 342 35.76 2.16 25.40
CA GLU A 342 36.63 2.16 24.22
C GLU A 342 36.98 0.71 23.85
N LYS A 343 36.68 0.31 22.61
CA LYS A 343 36.91 -1.05 22.13
C LYS A 343 37.25 -1.03 20.65
N ASP A 344 38.34 -1.71 20.28
CA ASP A 344 38.75 -1.91 18.88
C ASP A 344 38.79 -0.62 18.06
N GLU A 345 39.38 0.46 18.59
CA GLU A 345 39.43 1.81 17.97
C GLU A 345 38.06 2.49 17.78
N HIS A 346 37.04 2.03 18.51
CA HIS A 346 35.70 2.63 18.52
C HIS A 346 35.30 3.04 19.93
N ILE A 347 34.47 4.07 20.00
CA ILE A 347 33.72 4.46 21.19
C ILE A 347 32.38 3.74 21.17
N LEU A 348 32.08 3.03 22.25
CA LEU A 348 30.82 2.37 22.49
C LEU A 348 30.10 3.08 23.64
N LEU A 349 29.01 3.77 23.32
CA LEU A 349 28.08 4.34 24.29
C LEU A 349 26.90 3.39 24.48
N LEU A 350 26.63 3.01 25.72
CA LEU A 350 25.50 2.18 26.12
C LEU A 350 24.59 2.97 27.04
N VAL A 351 23.30 3.05 26.70
CA VAL A 351 22.28 3.61 27.59
C VAL A 351 21.30 2.50 27.92
N ARG A 352 21.24 2.12 29.19
CA ARG A 352 20.35 1.07 29.72
C ARG A 352 19.32 1.67 30.63
N ASP A 353 18.11 1.15 30.55
CA ASP A 353 17.01 1.51 31.43
C ASP A 353 16.30 0.25 31.94
N THR A 354 15.60 0.39 33.07
CA THR A 354 14.70 -0.66 33.62
C THR A 354 13.24 -0.33 33.34
N GLY A 355 12.95 0.31 32.21
CA GLY A 355 11.64 0.76 31.82
C GLY A 355 10.77 -0.31 31.16
N ILE A 356 9.82 0.13 30.34
CA ILE A 356 8.84 -0.74 29.68
C ILE A 356 9.43 -1.62 28.57
N GLY A 357 10.66 -1.34 28.13
CA GLY A 357 11.30 -2.01 27.01
C GLY A 357 10.72 -1.60 25.65
N ILE A 358 11.24 -2.21 24.59
CA ILE A 358 10.90 -1.99 23.18
C ILE A 358 9.94 -3.09 22.71
N SER A 359 9.00 -2.77 21.82
CA SER A 359 8.13 -3.80 21.22
C SER A 359 8.96 -4.91 20.53
N PRO A 360 8.64 -6.21 20.72
CA PRO A 360 9.31 -7.29 20.02
C PRO A 360 9.07 -7.31 18.50
N GLU A 361 8.06 -6.57 18.00
CA GLU A 361 7.73 -6.48 16.57
C GLU A 361 8.64 -5.49 15.82
N PHE A 362 9.86 -5.92 15.43
CA PHE A 362 10.84 -5.15 14.65
C PHE A 362 11.63 -4.08 15.46
N PRO A 363 12.67 -4.48 16.23
CA PRO A 363 13.52 -3.55 16.98
C PRO A 363 14.25 -2.52 16.10
N ASP A 364 14.52 -2.84 14.82
CA ASP A 364 15.17 -1.92 13.90
C ASP A 364 14.26 -0.79 13.40
N LYS A 365 12.94 -0.97 13.47
CA LYS A 365 11.96 0.04 13.01
C LYS A 365 11.83 1.23 13.95
N ILE A 366 12.30 1.14 15.20
CA ILE A 366 12.24 2.26 16.14
C ILE A 366 13.09 3.47 15.69
N PHE A 367 14.05 3.22 14.80
CA PHE A 367 14.85 4.25 14.17
C PHE A 367 14.30 4.71 12.81
N ASP A 368 13.25 4.05 12.32
CA ASP A 368 12.53 4.51 11.13
C ASP A 368 11.76 5.77 11.46
N ARG A 369 11.66 6.65 10.47
CA ARG A 369 11.04 7.96 10.62
C ARG A 369 9.57 7.79 11.00
N PHE A 370 9.11 8.53 12.01
CA PHE A 370 7.71 8.57 12.44
C PHE A 370 7.16 7.22 12.91
N TYR A 371 8.04 6.28 13.26
CA TYR A 371 7.64 5.05 13.88
C TYR A 371 7.29 5.32 15.34
N HIS A 372 5.99 5.33 15.62
CA HIS A 372 5.47 5.35 16.99
C HIS A 372 4.98 3.95 17.34
N GLN A 373 5.38 3.48 18.52
CA GLN A 373 4.76 2.29 19.10
C GLN A 373 3.34 2.68 19.52
N LYS A 374 2.32 2.12 18.86
CA LYS A 374 0.94 2.15 19.36
C LYS A 374 0.89 1.29 20.63
N SER A 375 1.24 1.85 21.78
CA SER A 375 1.22 1.13 23.04
C SER A 375 -0.21 1.03 23.59
N ASN A 376 -0.76 -0.18 23.64
CA ASN A 376 -1.99 -0.53 24.37
C ASN A 376 -1.78 -0.64 25.91
N PHE A 377 -0.79 0.03 26.48
CA PHE A 377 -0.42 -0.17 27.89
C PHE A 377 -0.66 1.10 28.72
N HIS A 378 -1.71 0.99 29.55
CA HIS A 378 -2.13 1.96 30.55
C HIS A 378 -1.05 2.19 31.61
N ARG A 379 -0.57 3.45 31.73
CA ARG A 379 -0.14 4.07 32.99
C ARG A 379 -0.51 5.55 32.97
N ASP A 380 -1.31 5.95 33.95
CA ASP A 380 -1.99 7.25 34.11
C ASP A 380 -1.08 8.45 34.44
N ASP A 381 0.21 8.46 34.06
CA ASP A 381 1.12 9.53 34.51
C ASP A 381 2.13 10.07 33.47
N MET A 382 2.21 9.55 32.24
CA MET A 382 3.29 9.94 31.31
C MET A 382 2.81 10.16 29.87
N SER A 383 2.01 11.21 29.65
CA SER A 383 1.59 11.67 28.31
C SER A 383 2.48 12.79 27.78
N GLN A 384 3.77 12.52 27.63
CA GLN A 384 4.55 13.30 26.68
C GLN A 384 4.77 12.43 25.45
N GLU A 385 3.94 12.55 24.43
CA GLU A 385 4.27 11.98 23.12
C GLU A 385 5.52 12.69 22.58
N SER A 386 6.60 11.94 22.34
CA SER A 386 7.79 12.44 21.64
C SER A 386 7.52 12.45 20.13
N SER A 387 8.06 13.43 19.40
CA SER A 387 7.81 13.71 17.97
C SER A 387 8.08 12.57 16.98
N GLY A 388 8.59 11.42 17.43
CA GLY A 388 9.06 10.32 16.57
C GLY A 388 10.26 10.70 15.69
N VAL A 389 10.71 11.96 15.75
CA VAL A 389 11.86 12.49 15.03
C VAL A 389 13.15 12.20 15.79
N GLY A 390 13.12 12.27 17.13
CA GLY A 390 14.32 12.16 17.99
C GLY A 390 15.22 10.97 17.68
N LEU A 391 14.71 9.72 17.72
CA LEU A 391 15.52 8.52 17.46
C LEU A 391 15.99 8.42 16.00
N SER A 392 15.18 8.88 15.05
CA SER A 392 15.57 8.93 13.63
C SER A 392 16.70 9.94 13.38
N LEU A 393 16.65 11.11 14.06
CA LEU A 393 17.71 12.11 14.05
C LEU A 393 18.97 11.57 14.74
N THR A 394 18.82 10.89 15.88
CA THR A 394 19.94 10.21 16.55
C THR A 394 20.62 9.23 15.62
N LYS A 395 19.87 8.37 14.90
CA LYS A 395 20.44 7.46 13.91
C LYS A 395 21.19 8.22 12.81
N SER A 396 20.60 9.28 12.24
CA SER A 396 21.29 10.08 11.22
C SER A 396 22.54 10.78 11.74
N LEU A 397 22.56 11.26 13.00
CA LEU A 397 23.75 11.87 13.61
C LEU A 397 24.83 10.82 13.86
N VAL A 398 24.47 9.60 14.27
CA VAL A 398 25.40 8.48 14.45
C VAL A 398 25.98 8.04 13.09
N GLU A 399 25.14 7.92 12.07
CA GLU A 399 25.57 7.61 10.70
C GLU A 399 26.48 8.71 10.13
N LEU A 400 26.19 9.98 10.44
CA LEU A 400 27.06 11.10 10.06
C LEU A 400 28.46 10.95 10.69
N HIS A 401 28.52 10.51 11.95
CA HIS A 401 29.75 10.10 12.64
C HIS A 401 30.36 8.79 12.12
N LYS A 402 29.90 8.25 10.98
CA LYS A 402 30.37 6.99 10.40
C LYS A 402 30.18 5.78 11.34
N GLY A 403 29.23 5.91 12.28
CA GLY A 403 28.92 4.93 13.31
C GLY A 403 27.64 4.13 13.06
N THR A 404 27.30 3.28 14.02
CA THR A 404 26.06 2.47 14.00
C THR A 404 25.33 2.54 15.33
N ILE A 405 23.99 2.60 15.28
CA ILE A 405 23.12 2.51 16.45
C ILE A 405 22.25 1.26 16.39
N THR A 406 22.09 0.56 17.51
CA THR A 406 21.23 -0.64 17.66
C THR A 406 20.48 -0.57 18.98
N ALA A 407 19.38 -1.31 19.12
CA ALA A 407 18.64 -1.41 20.38
C ALA A 407 18.16 -2.84 20.65
N ARG A 408 18.09 -3.22 21.93
CA ARG A 408 17.59 -4.54 22.36
C ARG A 408 16.87 -4.47 23.71
N ASN A 409 16.00 -5.43 23.96
CA ASN A 409 15.38 -5.62 25.27
C ASN A 409 16.30 -6.36 26.24
N LEU A 410 16.27 -5.97 27.51
CA LEU A 410 17.03 -6.63 28.57
C LEU A 410 16.23 -7.79 29.19
N PRO A 411 16.88 -8.90 29.59
CA PRO A 411 16.21 -10.10 30.14
C PRO A 411 15.39 -9.88 31.43
N GLY A 412 15.52 -8.72 32.08
CA GLY A 412 14.82 -8.34 33.31
C GLY A 412 13.80 -7.21 33.14
N GLY A 413 13.46 -6.84 31.90
CA GLY A 413 12.67 -5.64 31.58
C GLY A 413 13.56 -4.43 31.29
N GLY A 414 13.04 -3.49 30.49
CA GLY A 414 13.77 -2.32 30.01
C GLY A 414 14.54 -2.53 28.70
N SER A 415 15.29 -1.51 28.29
CA SER A 415 15.99 -1.50 27.00
C SER A 415 17.48 -1.13 27.12
N GLU A 416 18.25 -1.52 26.11
CA GLU A 416 19.64 -1.10 25.92
C GLU A 416 19.79 -0.51 24.51
N PHE A 417 20.21 0.75 24.45
CA PHE A 417 20.64 1.42 23.23
C PHE A 417 22.17 1.36 23.11
N ARG A 418 22.65 0.93 21.94
CA ARG A 418 24.07 0.74 21.62
C ARG A 418 24.47 1.70 20.51
N VAL A 419 25.36 2.66 20.79
CA VAL A 419 25.96 3.55 19.79
C VAL A 419 27.44 3.26 19.66
N LEU A 420 27.89 2.94 18.45
CA LEU A 420 29.28 2.67 18.11
C LEU A 420 29.79 3.72 17.13
N ILE A 421 30.86 4.44 17.48
CA ILE A 421 31.45 5.51 16.67
C ILE A 421 32.96 5.26 16.51
N PRO A 422 33.56 5.37 15.31
CA PRO A 422 35.01 5.28 15.12
C PRO A 422 35.76 6.37 15.91
N ASN A 423 36.93 6.04 16.48
CA ASN A 423 37.72 6.97 17.31
C ASN A 423 39.07 7.39 16.69
N ARG A 424 39.35 7.06 15.42
CA ARG A 424 40.62 7.48 14.80
C ARG A 424 40.48 8.82 14.14
N ARG A 425 41.54 9.63 14.24
CA ARG A 425 41.66 10.90 13.52
C ARG A 425 41.51 10.72 12.01
N GLU A 426 42.09 9.64 11.47
CA GLU A 426 42.08 9.30 10.04
C GLU A 426 40.66 9.07 9.51
N ASP A 427 39.74 8.61 10.37
CA ASP A 427 38.34 8.42 9.98
C ASP A 427 37.61 9.77 9.76
N PHE A 428 38.19 10.92 10.14
CA PHE A 428 37.56 12.25 10.08
C PHE A 428 38.39 13.36 9.40
N GLU A 429 39.39 13.02 8.58
CA GLU A 429 40.33 14.00 8.00
C GLU A 429 39.68 15.21 7.30
N GLN A 430 38.52 15.03 6.67
CA GLN A 430 37.83 16.09 5.93
C GLN A 430 36.92 16.94 6.82
N GLU A 431 36.66 16.48 8.04
CA GLU A 431 35.70 17.06 8.99
C GLU A 431 36.40 17.66 10.23
N LEU A 432 37.74 17.63 10.28
CA LEU A 432 38.54 18.21 11.36
C LEU A 432 38.40 19.73 11.43
N VAL A 433 38.31 20.24 12.66
CA VAL A 433 38.22 21.67 12.97
C VAL A 433 39.43 22.10 13.79
N ASP A 434 39.94 23.30 13.52
CA ASP A 434 41.06 23.90 14.26
C ASP A 434 40.71 24.12 15.74
N ASP A 435 41.70 23.95 16.63
CA ASP A 435 41.54 24.11 18.09
C ASP A 435 40.96 25.47 18.51
N LEU A 436 41.18 26.53 17.72
CA LEU A 436 40.65 27.88 17.95
C LEU A 436 39.16 28.02 17.63
N GLN A 437 38.59 27.10 16.87
CA GLN A 437 37.17 27.08 16.47
C GLN A 437 36.36 26.04 17.27
N LYS A 438 36.99 25.31 18.19
CA LYS A 438 36.31 24.35 19.06
C LYS A 438 35.39 25.08 20.05
N PRO A 439 34.10 24.73 20.12
CA PRO A 439 33.23 25.23 21.18
C PRO A 439 33.76 24.77 22.55
N SER A 440 33.78 25.69 23.54
CA SER A 440 34.24 25.36 24.88
C SER A 440 33.21 24.46 25.58
N SER A 441 33.68 23.41 26.26
CA SER A 441 32.83 22.46 26.98
C SER A 441 31.85 23.14 27.95
N GLU A 442 32.29 24.20 28.64
CA GLU A 442 31.46 24.97 29.58
C GLU A 442 30.30 25.72 28.91
N LYS A 443 30.50 26.31 27.72
CA LYS A 443 29.42 27.05 27.00
C LYS A 443 28.35 26.09 26.49
N ILE A 444 28.74 24.89 26.12
CA ILE A 444 27.82 23.87 25.64
C ILE A 444 26.97 23.35 26.82
N THR A 445 27.60 23.03 27.95
CA THR A 445 26.88 22.56 29.16
C THR A 445 25.82 23.55 29.66
N MET A 446 26.11 24.87 29.66
CA MET A 446 25.13 25.90 30.05
C MET A 446 23.91 25.94 29.12
N LYS A 447 24.12 25.79 27.81
CA LYS A 447 23.03 25.78 26.82
C LYS A 447 22.11 24.57 27.00
N VAL A 448 22.68 23.42 27.39
CA VAL A 448 21.90 22.22 27.68
C VAL A 448 21.07 22.35 28.95
N GLU A 449 21.63 22.97 29.99
CA GLU A 449 20.90 23.18 31.23
C GLU A 449 19.63 24.02 30.98
N GLU A 450 19.71 25.05 30.13
CA GLU A 450 18.54 25.81 29.66
C GLU A 450 17.57 24.95 28.84
N GLU A 451 18.06 24.19 27.86
CA GLU A 451 17.24 23.39 26.94
C GLU A 451 16.53 22.21 27.63
N PHE A 452 17.19 21.60 28.62
CA PHE A 452 16.68 20.48 29.41
C PHE A 452 15.81 20.92 30.60
N GLN A 453 16.07 22.08 31.21
CA GLN A 453 15.17 22.69 32.20
C GLN A 453 13.80 22.96 31.61
N VAL A 454 13.71 23.53 30.41
CA VAL A 454 12.43 23.80 29.72
C VAL A 454 11.63 22.51 29.49
N ALA A 455 12.30 21.38 29.24
CA ALA A 455 11.64 20.10 28.94
C ALA A 455 11.00 19.41 30.16
N HIS A 456 11.47 19.72 31.38
CA HIS A 456 11.16 18.92 32.58
C HIS A 456 10.61 19.72 33.77
N VAL A 457 10.13 20.96 33.60
CA VAL A 457 9.34 21.67 34.62
C VAL A 457 7.91 21.10 34.68
N PHE A 458 7.78 19.84 35.08
CA PHE A 458 6.52 19.22 35.46
C PHE A 458 6.61 18.83 36.94
N THR A 459 6.04 19.67 37.79
CA THR A 459 5.62 19.26 39.13
C THR A 459 4.09 19.19 39.12
N PRO A 460 3.48 18.01 39.00
CA PRO A 460 2.09 17.82 39.36
C PRO A 460 2.06 17.66 40.88
N ASN A 461 2.02 18.77 41.60
CA ASN A 461 1.66 18.73 43.00
C ASN A 461 0.83 19.94 43.36
N GLU A 462 -0.41 19.94 42.87
CA GLU A 462 -1.51 20.60 43.55
C GLU A 462 -2.55 19.51 43.82
N GLU A 463 -2.59 19.08 45.07
CA GLU A 463 -3.60 18.19 45.61
C GLU A 463 -5.00 18.71 45.23
N MET A 464 -5.81 17.84 44.63
CA MET A 464 -7.23 18.09 44.41
C MET A 464 -7.91 18.33 45.76
N ILE A 465 -8.14 19.59 46.09
CA ILE A 465 -9.12 19.97 47.10
C ILE A 465 -10.48 19.69 46.47
N LYS A 466 -11.09 18.55 46.81
CA LYS A 466 -12.52 18.33 46.62
C LYS A 466 -13.25 19.21 47.64
N PRO A 467 -14.05 20.20 47.23
CA PRO A 467 -14.97 20.86 48.16
C PRO A 467 -16.04 19.84 48.56
N GLU A 468 -16.23 19.63 49.85
CA GLU A 468 -17.25 18.72 50.41
C GLU A 468 -18.69 19.23 50.27
N ASP A 469 -18.90 20.41 49.67
CA ASP A 469 -20.24 20.96 49.41
C ASP A 469 -20.21 21.72 48.08
N ASP A 470 -20.56 21.03 47.00
CA ASP A 470 -20.52 21.57 45.64
C ASP A 470 -21.93 21.93 45.17
N ASN A 471 -22.23 23.24 45.13
CA ASN A 471 -23.51 23.79 44.67
C ASN A 471 -23.60 23.91 43.13
N ARG A 472 -22.65 23.36 42.37
CA ARG A 472 -22.65 23.40 40.89
C ARG A 472 -23.67 22.39 40.32
N GLU A 473 -24.57 22.89 39.47
CA GLU A 473 -25.76 22.14 39.03
C GLU A 473 -25.51 21.19 37.84
N TYR A 474 -24.49 21.44 37.01
CA TYR A 474 -24.23 20.68 35.78
C TYR A 474 -22.84 20.05 35.74
N SER A 475 -22.76 18.84 35.19
CA SER A 475 -21.54 18.05 35.06
C SER A 475 -21.08 17.92 33.61
N LEU A 476 -19.81 18.22 33.34
CA LEU A 476 -19.19 18.16 32.02
C LEU A 476 -18.08 17.10 32.00
N LEU A 477 -17.97 16.38 30.89
CA LEU A 477 -16.85 15.47 30.63
C LEU A 477 -15.94 16.06 29.56
N VAL A 478 -14.66 16.26 29.89
CA VAL A 478 -13.62 16.70 28.96
C VAL A 478 -12.75 15.50 28.59
N VAL A 479 -12.64 15.24 27.28
CA VAL A 479 -11.89 14.12 26.71
C VAL A 479 -10.84 14.66 25.75
N ASP A 480 -9.57 14.52 26.10
CA ASP A 480 -8.44 14.95 25.28
C ASP A 480 -7.21 14.12 25.66
N ASP A 481 -6.39 13.72 24.68
CA ASP A 481 -5.17 12.97 24.96
C ASP A 481 -4.06 13.85 25.56
N SER A 482 -4.17 15.18 25.44
CA SER A 482 -3.33 16.14 26.14
C SER A 482 -3.89 16.53 27.50
N TYR A 483 -3.16 16.16 28.55
CA TYR A 483 -3.47 16.52 29.93
C TYR A 483 -3.49 18.04 30.12
N GLU A 484 -2.62 18.76 29.42
CA GLU A 484 -2.55 20.21 29.46
C GLU A 484 -3.80 20.85 28.86
N VAL A 485 -4.33 20.30 27.76
CA VAL A 485 -5.60 20.78 27.17
C VAL A 485 -6.77 20.47 28.11
N CYS A 486 -6.84 19.26 28.69
CA CYS A 486 -7.86 18.96 29.70
C CYS A 486 -7.79 19.91 30.90
N ASN A 487 -6.60 20.18 31.44
CA ASN A 487 -6.41 21.08 32.57
C ASN A 487 -6.72 22.55 32.21
N LEU A 488 -6.40 22.98 30.99
CA LEU A 488 -6.79 24.30 30.49
C LEU A 488 -8.32 24.43 30.44
N VAL A 489 -9.00 23.46 29.81
CA VAL A 489 -10.48 23.46 29.71
C VAL A 489 -11.12 23.37 31.09
N GLU A 490 -10.57 22.56 32.00
CA GLU A 490 -10.98 22.52 33.39
C GLU A 490 -10.81 23.89 34.06
N SER A 491 -9.65 24.53 33.94
CA SER A 491 -9.39 25.85 34.54
C SER A 491 -10.33 26.95 34.04
N LEU A 492 -10.85 26.81 32.81
CA LEU A 492 -11.84 27.71 32.21
C LEU A 492 -13.26 27.51 32.74
N LEU A 493 -13.60 26.29 33.14
CA LEU A 493 -14.99 25.86 33.38
C LEU A 493 -15.28 25.48 34.84
N VAL A 494 -14.24 25.20 35.64
CA VAL A 494 -14.35 24.72 37.01
C VAL A 494 -15.12 25.70 37.91
N ASP A 495 -15.06 27.00 37.65
CA ASP A 495 -15.78 27.98 38.47
C ASP A 495 -17.32 27.89 38.32
N LYS A 496 -17.84 27.28 37.22
CA LYS A 496 -19.28 27.15 36.93
C LYS A 496 -19.81 25.72 36.92
N TYR A 497 -18.96 24.72 36.64
CA TYR A 497 -19.38 23.36 36.34
C TYR A 497 -18.56 22.31 37.09
N VAL A 498 -19.14 21.13 37.33
CA VAL A 498 -18.39 19.95 37.79
C VAL A 498 -17.69 19.34 36.59
N ILE A 499 -16.35 19.20 36.65
CA ILE A 499 -15.54 18.72 35.52
C ILE A 499 -15.03 17.30 35.79
N TYR A 500 -15.35 16.38 34.89
CA TYR A 500 -14.74 15.07 34.78
C TYR A 500 -13.74 15.08 33.63
N LYS A 501 -12.60 14.41 33.79
CA LYS A 501 -11.54 14.29 32.77
C LYS A 501 -11.39 12.84 32.34
N ALA A 502 -11.16 12.63 31.05
CA ALA A 502 -10.72 11.37 30.48
C ALA A 502 -9.66 11.63 29.41
N TYR A 503 -8.69 10.73 29.29
CA TYR A 503 -7.55 10.92 28.39
C TYR A 503 -7.62 10.04 27.13
N ASP A 504 -8.71 9.28 26.99
CA ASP A 504 -9.01 8.45 25.83
C ASP A 504 -10.51 8.14 25.77
N GLY A 505 -11.02 7.71 24.61
CA GLY A 505 -12.44 7.42 24.40
C GLY A 505 -12.98 6.24 25.23
N LYS A 506 -12.13 5.29 25.64
CA LYS A 506 -12.53 4.13 26.45
C LYS A 506 -12.77 4.55 27.91
N THR A 507 -11.84 5.31 28.49
CA THR A 507 -11.97 5.92 29.82
C THR A 507 -13.17 6.86 29.86
N ALA A 508 -13.38 7.66 28.81
CA ALA A 508 -14.57 8.50 28.67
C ALA A 508 -15.87 7.69 28.73
N ARG A 509 -15.92 6.54 28.03
CA ARG A 509 -17.08 5.64 28.06
C ARG A 509 -17.31 5.02 29.44
N GLU A 510 -16.26 4.69 30.16
CA GLU A 510 -16.38 4.18 31.54
C GLU A 510 -16.96 5.26 32.47
N THR A 511 -16.49 6.51 32.35
CA THR A 511 -17.03 7.65 33.09
C THR A 511 -18.50 7.92 32.76
N LEU A 512 -18.88 7.91 31.47
CA LEU A 512 -20.28 8.07 31.03
C LEU A 512 -21.24 6.99 31.56
N ASN A 513 -20.73 5.81 31.92
CA ASN A 513 -21.54 4.74 32.51
C ASN A 513 -21.70 4.84 34.04
N ARG A 514 -20.76 5.53 34.70
CA ARG A 514 -20.71 5.68 36.16
C ARG A 514 -21.37 6.96 36.63
N GLU A 515 -21.08 8.06 35.93
CA GLU A 515 -21.46 9.41 36.33
C GLU A 515 -22.58 9.96 35.43
N SER A 516 -23.37 10.88 35.98
CA SER A 516 -24.36 11.65 35.21
C SER A 516 -23.70 12.86 34.56
N ILE A 517 -23.50 12.82 33.25
CA ILE A 517 -22.87 13.89 32.46
C ILE A 517 -23.91 14.64 31.64
N ASP A 518 -23.91 15.97 31.71
CA ASP A 518 -24.83 16.85 31.00
C ASP A 518 -24.27 17.35 29.65
N LEU A 519 -22.94 17.35 29.46
CA LEU A 519 -22.30 17.70 28.18
C LEU A 519 -20.92 17.06 28.05
N VAL A 520 -20.55 16.61 26.85
CA VAL A 520 -19.23 16.07 26.53
C VAL A 520 -18.46 17.01 25.62
N ILE A 521 -17.21 17.29 25.95
CA ILE A 521 -16.24 17.99 25.11
C ILE A 521 -15.16 16.97 24.76
N SER A 522 -14.98 16.64 23.48
CA SER A 522 -14.02 15.61 23.05
C SER A 522 -13.11 16.12 21.95
N ASP A 523 -11.81 15.81 22.01
CA ASP A 523 -10.97 15.88 20.81
C ASP A 523 -11.44 14.84 19.78
N VAL A 524 -11.26 15.15 18.50
CA VAL A 524 -11.51 14.24 17.38
C VAL A 524 -10.38 13.24 17.23
N VAL A 525 -9.12 13.70 17.33
CA VAL A 525 -7.95 12.84 17.13
C VAL A 525 -7.49 12.35 18.50
N MET A 526 -7.71 11.08 18.80
CA MET A 526 -7.26 10.44 20.03
C MET A 526 -6.81 9.00 19.74
N PRO A 527 -5.85 8.45 20.50
CA PRO A 527 -5.41 7.08 20.34
C PRO A 527 -6.49 6.07 20.79
N GLY A 528 -6.54 4.92 20.11
CA GLY A 528 -7.52 3.88 20.39
C GLY A 528 -8.89 4.21 19.81
N MET A 529 -9.77 4.78 20.64
CA MET A 529 -11.11 5.21 20.24
C MET A 529 -11.10 6.71 19.99
N ASP A 530 -11.32 7.11 18.74
CA ASP A 530 -11.31 8.51 18.33
C ASP A 530 -12.61 9.25 18.75
N GLY A 531 -12.60 10.58 18.67
CA GLY A 531 -13.75 11.38 19.12
C GLY A 531 -15.01 11.20 18.29
N LEU A 532 -14.87 10.83 17.01
CA LEU A 532 -16.01 10.53 16.14
C LEU A 532 -16.64 9.19 16.53
N GLU A 533 -15.83 8.17 16.80
CA GLU A 533 -16.27 6.87 17.30
C GLU A 533 -16.93 7.01 18.67
N LEU A 534 -16.34 7.79 19.59
CA LEU A 534 -16.95 8.11 20.88
C LEU A 534 -18.30 8.83 20.70
N THR A 535 -18.36 9.82 19.82
CA THR A 535 -19.62 10.54 19.53
C THR A 535 -20.68 9.60 18.99
N ARG A 536 -20.32 8.73 18.04
CA ARG A 536 -21.23 7.71 17.49
C ARG A 536 -21.76 6.81 18.58
N LEU A 537 -20.90 6.32 19.49
CA LEU A 537 -21.32 5.51 20.63
C LEU A 537 -22.26 6.26 21.57
N ILE A 538 -21.95 7.52 21.88
CA ILE A 538 -22.81 8.38 22.71
C ILE A 538 -24.19 8.50 22.05
N LYS A 539 -24.25 8.83 20.76
CA LYS A 539 -25.49 9.08 20.01
C LYS A 539 -26.28 7.82 19.65
N THR A 540 -25.65 6.65 19.64
CA THR A 540 -26.34 5.37 19.37
C THR A 540 -26.85 4.66 20.62
N ASP A 541 -26.22 4.85 21.78
CA ASP A 541 -26.72 4.28 23.04
C ASP A 541 -27.86 5.15 23.59
N ILE A 542 -29.02 4.53 23.78
CA ILE A 542 -30.21 5.16 24.31
C ILE A 542 -29.97 5.86 25.66
N LYS A 543 -29.00 5.37 26.46
CA LYS A 543 -28.66 5.94 27.76
C LYS A 543 -27.92 7.28 27.64
N THR A 544 -27.21 7.53 26.56
CA THR A 544 -26.30 8.68 26.40
C THR A 544 -26.65 9.57 25.22
N SER A 545 -27.56 9.13 24.32
CA SER A 545 -27.82 9.82 23.05
C SER A 545 -28.35 11.25 23.18
N HIS A 546 -28.95 11.55 24.33
CA HIS A 546 -29.49 12.84 24.68
C HIS A 546 -28.42 13.84 25.17
N ILE A 547 -27.20 13.38 25.44
CA ILE A 547 -26.11 14.22 25.94
C ILE A 547 -25.54 15.00 24.75
N PRO A 548 -25.45 16.35 24.82
CA PRO A 548 -24.82 17.15 23.81
C PRO A 548 -23.30 16.90 23.75
N VAL A 549 -22.74 16.86 22.54
CA VAL A 549 -21.32 16.62 22.29
C VAL A 549 -20.71 17.79 21.50
N ILE A 550 -19.66 18.39 22.04
CA ILE A 550 -18.81 19.38 21.37
C ILE A 550 -17.51 18.69 20.94
N LEU A 551 -17.23 18.70 19.64
CA LEU A 551 -15.96 18.22 19.11
C LEU A 551 -14.94 19.37 19.02
N LEU A 552 -13.80 19.20 19.67
CA LEU A 552 -12.59 19.98 19.44
C LEU A 552 -11.76 19.28 18.38
N THR A 553 -11.19 19.99 17.40
CA THR A 553 -10.37 19.29 16.39
C THR A 553 -9.31 20.14 15.74
N ALA A 554 -8.24 19.48 15.34
CA ALA A 554 -7.20 20.01 14.49
C ALA A 554 -7.62 20.21 13.01
N ARG A 555 -8.67 19.56 12.53
CA ARG A 555 -8.96 19.50 11.09
C ARG A 555 -10.01 20.52 10.66
N ALA A 556 -9.58 21.75 10.39
CA ALA A 556 -10.45 22.89 10.07
C ALA A 556 -11.19 22.82 8.70
N GLU A 557 -11.00 21.76 7.91
CA GLU A 557 -11.60 21.63 6.58
C GLU A 557 -13.11 21.30 6.64
N MET A 558 -13.84 21.74 5.61
CA MET A 558 -15.31 21.67 5.56
C MET A 558 -15.82 20.23 5.58
N GLU A 559 -15.18 19.30 4.85
CA GLU A 559 -15.52 17.87 4.85
C GLU A 559 -15.55 17.27 6.26
N HIS A 560 -14.57 17.57 7.12
CA HIS A 560 -14.53 17.01 8.48
C HIS A 560 -15.58 17.62 9.41
N ARG A 561 -16.01 18.85 9.13
CA ARG A 561 -17.13 19.46 9.84
C ARG A 561 -18.45 18.80 9.44
N ILE A 562 -18.60 18.42 8.17
CA ILE A 562 -19.75 17.66 7.67
C ILE A 562 -19.77 16.28 8.34
N GLU A 563 -18.64 15.57 8.34
CA GLU A 563 -18.50 14.25 8.97
C GLU A 563 -18.87 14.26 10.47
N GLY A 564 -18.38 15.26 11.23
CA GLY A 564 -18.73 15.41 12.65
C GLY A 564 -20.23 15.66 12.91
N LEU A 565 -20.87 16.46 12.05
CA LEU A 565 -22.31 16.71 12.12
C LEU A 565 -23.13 15.48 11.70
N GLU A 566 -22.68 14.74 10.70
CA GLU A 566 -23.32 13.49 10.24
C GLU A 566 -23.29 12.40 11.32
N VAL A 567 -22.22 12.36 12.13
CA VAL A 567 -22.11 11.45 13.28
C VAL A 567 -22.98 11.89 14.47
N GLY A 568 -23.53 13.11 14.42
CA GLY A 568 -24.50 13.63 15.38
C GLY A 568 -23.93 14.54 16.45
N ALA A 569 -22.72 15.10 16.29
CA ALA A 569 -22.19 16.11 17.21
C ALA A 569 -23.02 17.40 17.14
N ASP A 570 -23.24 18.02 18.31
CA ASP A 570 -24.09 19.23 18.44
C ASP A 570 -23.29 20.51 18.17
N SER A 571 -21.98 20.46 18.38
CA SER A 571 -21.08 21.57 18.03
C SER A 571 -19.70 21.10 17.62
N TYR A 572 -19.03 21.96 16.88
CA TYR A 572 -17.70 21.75 16.34
C TYR A 572 -16.88 23.03 16.54
N ILE A 573 -15.68 22.90 17.12
CA ILE A 573 -14.78 24.02 17.40
C ILE A 573 -13.36 23.65 16.94
N PRO A 574 -12.75 24.42 16.02
CA PRO A 574 -11.39 24.16 15.58
C PRO A 574 -10.37 24.55 16.67
N LYS A 575 -9.31 23.75 16.81
CA LYS A 575 -8.09 24.07 17.54
C LYS A 575 -7.14 24.88 16.62
N PRO A 576 -6.45 25.92 17.11
CA PRO A 576 -6.57 26.50 18.45
C PRO A 576 -7.93 27.17 18.63
N PHE A 577 -8.56 26.93 19.78
CA PHE A 577 -9.89 27.45 20.07
C PHE A 577 -9.82 28.73 20.89
N ASN A 578 -10.80 29.60 20.68
CA ASN A 578 -11.01 30.77 21.51
C ASN A 578 -11.83 30.36 22.78
N PRO A 579 -11.33 30.64 24.00
CA PRO A 579 -12.04 30.29 25.24
C PRO A 579 -13.47 30.82 25.33
N HIS A 580 -13.69 32.08 24.93
CA HIS A 580 -15.01 32.70 24.92
C HIS A 580 -15.97 31.97 23.98
N HIS A 581 -15.51 31.58 22.79
CA HIS A 581 -16.33 30.81 21.85
C HIS A 581 -16.74 29.45 22.44
N LEU A 582 -15.83 28.74 23.11
CA LEU A 582 -16.12 27.48 23.78
C LEU A 582 -17.17 27.69 24.89
N MET A 583 -17.00 28.69 25.75
CA MET A 583 -17.95 29.00 26.83
C MET A 583 -19.35 29.32 26.31
N VAL A 584 -19.48 30.17 25.29
CA VAL A 584 -20.78 30.52 24.69
C VAL A 584 -21.48 29.30 24.10
N ARG A 585 -20.72 28.36 23.52
CA ARG A 585 -21.29 27.12 22.97
C ARG A 585 -21.79 26.18 24.07
N ILE A 586 -21.04 26.03 25.15
CA ILE A 586 -21.44 25.25 26.32
C ILE A 586 -22.72 25.82 26.92
N GLU A 587 -22.74 27.13 27.20
CA GLU A 587 -23.90 27.80 27.79
C GLU A 587 -25.17 27.63 26.93
N LYS A 588 -25.05 27.79 25.60
CA LYS A 588 -26.20 27.61 24.69
C LYS A 588 -26.73 26.19 24.65
N LEU A 589 -25.85 25.19 24.66
CA LEU A 589 -26.26 23.78 24.62
C LEU A 589 -26.94 23.36 25.92
N ILE A 590 -26.36 23.73 27.07
CA ILE A 590 -26.96 23.46 28.38
C ILE A 590 -28.32 24.16 28.51
N ALA A 591 -28.41 25.44 28.15
CA ALA A 591 -29.68 26.18 28.18
C ALA A 591 -30.73 25.63 27.20
N SER A 592 -30.32 24.99 26.10
CA SER A 592 -31.24 24.30 25.19
C SER A 592 -31.82 23.03 25.84
N SER A 593 -30.97 22.22 26.46
CA SER A 593 -31.38 21.02 27.20
C SER A 593 -32.26 21.36 28.41
N GLU A 594 -31.97 22.46 29.10
CA GLU A 594 -32.75 22.94 30.24
C GLU A 594 -34.13 23.45 29.82
N ARG A 595 -34.21 24.30 28.78
CA ARG A 595 -35.50 24.78 28.24
C ARG A 595 -36.43 23.63 27.86
N PHE A 596 -35.87 22.60 27.21
CA PHE A 596 -36.61 21.40 26.90
C PHE A 596 -37.13 20.70 28.18
N ARG A 597 -36.29 20.47 29.19
CA ARG A 597 -36.75 19.89 30.48
C ARG A 597 -37.81 20.75 31.17
N ASN A 598 -37.67 22.07 31.18
CA ASN A 598 -38.60 22.99 31.83
C ASN A 598 -39.97 23.06 31.12
N SER A 599 -40.04 22.80 29.80
CA SER A 599 -41.32 22.70 29.07
C SER A 599 -42.27 21.61 29.62
N PHE A 600 -41.72 20.56 30.25
CA PHE A 600 -42.50 19.50 30.91
C PHE A 600 -42.81 19.79 32.38
N ARG A 601 -42.31 20.90 32.94
CA ARG A 601 -42.58 21.34 34.31
C ARG A 601 -43.72 22.37 34.37
N GLU A 602 -43.90 23.18 33.33
CA GLU A 602 -44.98 24.18 33.26
C GLU A 602 -46.23 23.62 32.57
N TYR A 603 -47.36 23.63 33.29
CA TYR A 603 -48.65 23.15 32.79
C TYR A 603 -49.47 24.22 32.03
N ASN A 604 -49.15 25.50 32.20
CA ASN A 604 -49.99 26.63 31.77
C ASN A 604 -49.68 27.19 30.37
N THR A 605 -48.61 26.74 29.72
CA THR A 605 -48.17 27.31 28.43
C THR A 605 -48.62 26.42 27.27
N PRO A 606 -49.55 26.88 26.39
CA PRO A 606 -49.90 26.15 25.18
C PRO A 606 -48.73 26.24 24.19
N GLN A 607 -47.87 25.22 24.19
CA GLN A 607 -46.77 25.10 23.23
C GLN A 607 -47.16 24.20 22.06
N PRO A 608 -46.95 24.64 20.80
CA PRO A 608 -47.12 23.77 19.63
C PRO A 608 -46.20 22.55 19.72
N ARG A 609 -46.66 21.38 19.21
CA ARG A 609 -45.84 20.16 19.16
C ARG A 609 -44.47 20.37 18.48
N SER A 610 -44.35 21.33 17.57
CA SER A 610 -43.09 21.65 16.87
C SER A 610 -42.04 22.30 17.79
N GLU A 611 -42.44 23.17 18.72
CA GLU A 611 -41.51 23.84 19.66
C GLU A 611 -41.06 22.89 20.78
N LEU A 612 -41.93 21.95 21.17
CA LEU A 612 -41.61 20.87 22.10
C LEU A 612 -40.55 19.90 21.57
N LEU A 613 -40.21 19.93 20.27
CA LEU A 613 -39.28 18.98 19.66
C LEU A 613 -37.94 19.63 19.28
N GLU A 614 -37.81 20.95 19.37
CA GLU A 614 -36.57 21.66 19.07
C GLU A 614 -35.46 21.33 20.09
N GLY A 615 -34.28 20.95 19.59
CA GLY A 615 -33.12 20.60 20.43
C GLY A 615 -33.00 19.12 20.80
N LEU A 616 -33.93 18.27 20.36
CA LEU A 616 -33.83 16.81 20.48
C LEU A 616 -33.22 16.16 19.24
N THR A 617 -32.56 15.01 19.42
CA THR A 617 -32.14 14.17 18.29
C THR A 617 -33.38 13.60 17.56
N PRO A 618 -33.30 13.31 16.25
CA PRO A 618 -34.44 12.73 15.51
C PRO A 618 -34.97 11.42 16.13
N GLY A 619 -34.08 10.62 16.74
CA GLY A 619 -34.45 9.41 17.47
C GLY A 619 -35.23 9.70 18.75
N ASP A 620 -34.80 10.70 19.52
CA ASP A 620 -35.47 11.11 20.75
C ASP A 620 -36.82 11.78 20.47
N GLN A 621 -36.93 12.56 19.39
CA GLN A 621 -38.21 13.10 18.92
C GLN A 621 -39.21 11.97 18.60
N LYS A 622 -38.78 10.97 17.82
CA LYS A 622 -39.63 9.83 17.46
C LYS A 622 -40.07 9.02 18.68
N LEU A 623 -39.16 8.81 19.63
CA LEU A 623 -39.44 8.12 20.89
C LEU A 623 -40.47 8.87 21.73
N LEU A 624 -40.30 10.18 21.88
CA LEU A 624 -41.18 11.01 22.70
C LEU A 624 -42.57 11.16 22.08
N ILE A 625 -42.66 11.38 20.77
CA ILE A 625 -43.94 11.43 20.04
C ILE A 625 -44.68 10.11 20.19
N GLY A 626 -44.00 8.97 19.96
CA GLY A 626 -44.62 7.65 20.12
C GLY A 626 -45.13 7.38 21.54
N LEU A 627 -44.42 7.85 22.56
CA LEU A 627 -44.89 7.77 23.95
C LEU A 627 -46.12 8.64 24.21
N ILE A 628 -46.11 9.89 23.71
CA ILE A 628 -47.23 10.82 23.87
C ILE A 628 -48.47 10.28 23.16
N ASP A 629 -48.34 9.87 21.89
CA ASP A 629 -49.45 9.35 21.09
C ASP A 629 -50.03 8.08 21.72
N TYR A 630 -49.20 7.16 22.20
CA TYR A 630 -49.68 5.95 22.89
C TYR A 630 -50.44 6.27 24.19
N ILE A 631 -49.98 7.27 24.96
CA ILE A 631 -50.69 7.72 26.17
C ILE A 631 -52.01 8.38 25.82
N GLU A 632 -52.06 9.16 24.72
CA GLU A 632 -53.28 9.81 24.23
C GLU A 632 -54.30 8.80 23.68
N GLU A 633 -53.87 7.79 22.93
CA GLU A 633 -54.74 6.71 22.42
C GLU A 633 -55.33 5.85 23.56
N ASN A 634 -54.60 5.69 24.66
CA ASN A 634 -55.00 4.88 25.82
C ASN A 634 -55.40 5.75 27.02
N MET A 635 -55.84 6.99 26.78
CA MET A 635 -56.08 7.99 27.84
C MET A 635 -57.09 7.52 28.90
N GLN A 636 -58.16 6.85 28.47
CA GLN A 636 -59.27 6.39 29.32
C GLN A 636 -58.93 5.15 30.16
N ASP A 637 -57.85 4.44 29.84
CA ASP A 637 -57.46 3.22 30.57
C ASP A 637 -56.86 3.57 31.94
N THR A 638 -57.65 3.37 33.00
CA THR A 638 -57.21 3.61 34.38
C THR A 638 -56.03 2.73 34.84
N THR A 639 -55.70 1.66 34.11
CA THR A 639 -54.60 0.73 34.42
C THR A 639 -53.30 1.04 33.65
N LEU A 640 -53.29 2.06 32.78
CA LEU A 640 -52.11 2.48 32.04
C LEU A 640 -50.95 2.77 32.99
N SER A 641 -49.80 2.16 32.74
CA SER A 641 -48.66 2.16 33.65
C SER A 641 -47.34 2.17 32.88
N ALA A 642 -46.22 2.33 33.60
CA ALA A 642 -44.88 2.24 33.02
C ALA A 642 -44.63 0.90 32.30
N ASP A 643 -45.31 -0.17 32.70
CA ASP A 643 -45.16 -1.51 32.13
C ASP A 643 -45.73 -1.55 30.71
N HIS A 644 -46.90 -0.94 30.50
CA HIS A 644 -47.54 -0.80 29.20
C HIS A 644 -46.67 0.02 28.24
N LEU A 645 -46.12 1.15 28.71
CA LEU A 645 -45.18 1.96 27.94
C LEU A 645 -43.91 1.19 27.57
N SER A 646 -43.37 0.39 28.49
CA SER A 646 -42.16 -0.40 28.24
C SER A 646 -42.39 -1.50 27.20
N GLY A 647 -43.57 -2.14 27.23
CA GLY A 647 -43.97 -3.14 26.24
C GLY A 647 -44.15 -2.54 24.85
N TYR A 648 -44.84 -1.39 24.75
CA TYR A 648 -45.07 -0.70 23.48
C TYR A 648 -43.75 -0.24 22.83
N MET A 649 -42.85 0.34 23.63
CA MET A 649 -41.55 0.83 23.13
C MET A 649 -40.51 -0.27 22.93
N ALA A 650 -40.82 -1.53 23.25
CA ALA A 650 -39.89 -2.66 23.26
C ALA A 650 -38.60 -2.37 24.06
N MET A 651 -38.74 -1.71 25.21
CA MET A 651 -37.63 -1.32 26.08
C MET A 651 -37.74 -1.97 27.46
N SER A 652 -36.61 -2.21 28.14
CA SER A 652 -36.67 -2.60 29.55
C SER A 652 -37.20 -1.45 30.41
N LYS A 653 -37.95 -1.77 31.47
CA LYS A 653 -38.53 -0.78 32.40
C LYS A 653 -37.49 0.22 32.92
N THR A 654 -36.32 -0.28 33.33
CA THR A 654 -35.23 0.55 33.87
C THR A 654 -34.66 1.51 32.82
N GLN A 655 -34.51 1.07 31.57
CA GLN A 655 -34.02 1.93 30.49
C GLN A 655 -35.05 3.01 30.13
N LEU A 656 -36.32 2.64 30.01
CA LEU A 656 -37.40 3.59 29.75
C LEU A 656 -37.48 4.65 30.85
N TYR A 657 -37.40 4.22 32.11
CA TYR A 657 -37.47 5.13 33.26
C TYR A 657 -36.34 6.16 33.25
N ARG A 658 -35.10 5.72 33.00
CA ARG A 658 -33.94 6.61 32.91
C ARG A 658 -34.06 7.56 31.72
N LYS A 659 -34.52 7.05 30.55
CA LYS A 659 -34.67 7.85 29.34
C LYS A 659 -35.71 8.95 29.49
N ILE A 660 -36.90 8.62 30.00
CA ILE A 660 -37.95 9.61 30.25
C ILE A 660 -37.46 10.65 31.26
N LYS A 661 -36.81 10.21 32.36
CA LYS A 661 -36.26 11.14 33.36
C LYS A 661 -35.18 12.05 32.80
N ALA A 662 -34.30 11.55 31.93
CA ALA A 662 -33.23 12.32 31.33
C ALA A 662 -33.74 13.38 30.34
N LEU A 663 -34.75 13.03 29.54
CA LEU A 663 -35.39 13.91 28.56
C LEU A 663 -36.31 14.92 29.25
N THR A 664 -37.33 14.47 29.98
CA THR A 664 -38.42 15.33 30.46
C THR A 664 -38.28 15.76 31.93
N GLY A 665 -37.32 15.19 32.67
CA GLY A 665 -37.22 15.37 34.12
C GLY A 665 -38.27 14.60 34.93
N LEU A 666 -39.22 13.92 34.28
CA LEU A 666 -40.34 13.22 34.91
C LEU A 666 -40.09 11.71 34.99
N THR A 667 -40.81 11.04 35.88
CA THR A 667 -40.92 9.58 35.85
C THR A 667 -41.94 9.16 34.79
N PRO A 668 -41.95 7.90 34.29
CA PRO A 668 -42.98 7.43 33.35
C PRO A 668 -44.40 7.64 33.88
N HIS A 669 -44.63 7.40 35.18
CA HIS A 669 -45.90 7.70 35.83
C HIS A 669 -46.17 9.21 35.91
N GLY A 670 -45.14 10.02 36.15
CA GLY A 670 -45.20 11.48 36.11
C GLY A 670 -45.57 12.00 34.72
N LEU A 671 -45.07 11.38 33.65
CA LEU A 671 -45.39 11.73 32.26
C LEU A 671 -46.85 11.40 31.92
N ILE A 672 -47.35 10.21 32.31
CA ILE A 672 -48.77 9.86 32.16
C ILE A 672 -49.66 10.87 32.90
N LYS A 673 -49.30 11.19 34.16
CA LYS A 673 -50.01 12.20 34.97
C LYS A 673 -50.00 13.56 34.25
N TYR A 674 -48.84 13.99 33.73
CA TYR A 674 -48.68 15.27 33.04
C TYR A 674 -49.61 15.38 31.82
N ILE A 675 -49.59 14.37 30.94
CA ILE A 675 -50.40 14.36 29.71
C ILE A 675 -51.90 14.33 30.04
N ARG A 676 -52.32 13.49 30.99
CA ARG A 676 -53.72 13.43 31.45
C ARG A 676 -54.23 14.76 32.00
N LEU A 677 -53.43 15.43 32.83
CA LEU A 677 -53.76 16.73 33.39
C LEU A 677 -53.82 17.83 32.32
N LYS A 678 -52.89 17.82 31.37
CA LYS A 678 -52.88 18.77 30.24
C LYS A 678 -54.11 18.60 29.34
N LYS A 679 -54.48 17.35 29.06
CA LYS A 679 -55.72 17.03 28.31
C LYS A 679 -56.96 17.46 29.10
N ALA A 680 -57.01 17.21 30.40
CA ALA A 680 -58.10 17.66 31.27
C ALA A 680 -58.27 19.19 31.22
N ALA A 681 -57.17 19.94 31.35
CA ALA A 681 -57.20 21.39 31.27
C ALA A 681 -57.67 21.91 29.91
N ASN A 682 -57.27 21.25 28.81
CA ASN A 682 -57.72 21.63 27.49
C ASN A 682 -59.22 21.36 27.28
N GLU A 683 -59.73 20.21 27.69
CA GLU A 683 -61.17 19.89 27.59
C GLU A 683 -62.02 20.83 28.46
N LEU A 684 -61.54 21.20 29.66
CA LEU A 684 -62.24 22.16 30.54
C LEU A 684 -62.34 23.57 29.96
N LYS A 685 -61.41 23.97 29.08
CA LYS A 685 -61.42 25.29 28.40
C LYS A 685 -62.08 25.28 27.03
N GLN A 686 -61.99 24.18 26.28
CA GLN A 686 -62.42 24.11 24.88
C GLN A 686 -63.75 23.38 24.67
N SER A 687 -64.27 22.68 25.67
CA SER A 687 -65.53 21.92 25.57
C SER A 687 -66.53 22.33 26.64
N GLU A 688 -67.84 22.23 26.35
CA GLU A 688 -68.91 22.46 27.34
C GLU A 688 -69.09 21.29 28.33
N LYS A 689 -68.06 20.42 28.47
CA LYS A 689 -68.14 19.22 29.31
C LYS A 689 -68.05 19.58 30.79
N THR A 690 -68.80 18.84 31.60
CA THR A 690 -68.73 18.96 33.06
C THR A 690 -67.40 18.39 33.59
N VAL A 691 -66.96 18.87 34.76
CA VAL A 691 -65.76 18.33 35.44
C VAL A 691 -65.87 16.80 35.69
N SER A 692 -67.08 16.28 35.85
CA SER A 692 -67.33 14.83 35.96
C SER A 692 -66.99 14.08 34.68
N GLU A 693 -67.40 14.59 33.52
CA GLU A 693 -67.15 13.97 32.21
C GLU A 693 -65.67 14.01 31.87
N VAL A 694 -65.01 15.15 32.08
CA VAL A 694 -63.56 15.30 31.87
C VAL A 694 -62.77 14.32 32.76
N PHE A 695 -63.20 14.10 34.00
CA PHE A 695 -62.56 13.12 34.90
C PHE A 695 -62.60 11.69 34.32
N TYR A 696 -63.75 11.26 33.79
CA TYR A 696 -63.90 9.92 33.21
C TYR A 696 -63.11 9.78 31.89
N GLU A 697 -63.08 10.82 31.06
CA GLU A 697 -62.36 10.79 29.78
C GLU A 697 -60.83 10.82 29.92
N THR A 698 -60.32 11.34 31.03
CA THR A 698 -58.87 11.48 31.28
C THR A 698 -58.26 10.31 32.07
N GLY A 699 -59.06 9.25 32.33
CA GLY A 699 -58.60 7.96 32.85
C GLY A 699 -58.05 8.00 34.28
N PHE A 700 -58.43 8.99 35.08
CA PHE A 700 -58.13 9.00 36.52
C PHE A 700 -59.03 8.01 37.26
N ASN A 701 -58.45 7.20 38.15
CA ASN A 701 -59.19 6.18 38.92
C ASN A 701 -59.81 6.72 40.22
N ASN A 702 -59.42 7.90 40.68
CA ASN A 702 -59.85 8.48 41.95
C ASN A 702 -60.08 10.00 41.80
N ARG A 703 -61.30 10.43 42.11
CA ARG A 703 -61.73 11.82 41.97
C ARG A 703 -60.98 12.78 42.90
N SER A 704 -60.74 12.41 44.15
CA SER A 704 -59.95 13.21 45.10
C SER A 704 -58.50 13.35 44.63
N TYR A 705 -57.93 12.29 44.05
CA TYR A 705 -56.57 12.32 43.48
C TYR A 705 -56.49 13.23 42.25
N PHE A 706 -57.49 13.19 41.35
CA PHE A 706 -57.58 14.10 40.20
C PHE A 706 -57.65 15.56 40.65
N TYR A 707 -58.58 15.91 41.54
CA TYR A 707 -58.74 17.30 42.01
C TYR A 707 -57.48 17.83 42.71
N ARG A 708 -56.84 17.02 43.55
CA ARG A 708 -55.58 17.39 44.21
C ARG A 708 -54.46 17.59 43.20
N SER A 709 -54.31 16.65 42.27
CA SER A 709 -53.27 16.69 41.24
C SER A 709 -53.44 17.85 40.26
N PHE A 710 -54.69 18.18 39.91
CA PHE A 710 -55.01 19.31 39.05
C PHE A 710 -54.75 20.64 39.77
N LYS A 711 -55.19 20.77 41.03
CA LYS A 711 -54.91 21.96 41.85
C LYS A 711 -53.42 22.18 42.09
N GLU A 712 -52.67 21.09 42.31
CA GLU A 712 -51.21 21.12 42.44
C GLU A 712 -50.53 21.59 41.14
N ALA A 713 -51.03 21.16 39.97
CA ALA A 713 -50.44 21.48 38.68
C ALA A 713 -50.81 22.88 38.13
N PHE A 714 -52.05 23.32 38.35
CA PHE A 714 -52.61 24.55 37.74
C PHE A 714 -52.92 25.66 38.78
N GLY A 715 -52.72 25.41 40.07
CA GLY A 715 -52.96 26.36 41.16
C GLY A 715 -54.42 26.53 41.58
N VAL A 716 -55.38 26.22 40.70
CA VAL A 716 -56.84 26.34 40.93
C VAL A 716 -57.55 24.99 40.79
N SER A 717 -58.79 24.89 41.28
CA SER A 717 -59.55 23.63 41.15
C SER A 717 -60.02 23.43 39.70
N PRO A 718 -60.26 22.18 39.24
CA PRO A 718 -60.76 21.93 37.87
C PRO A 718 -62.06 22.67 37.53
N GLY A 719 -62.94 22.89 38.52
CA GLY A 719 -64.19 23.60 38.33
C GLY A 719 -64.02 25.11 38.16
N ASP A 720 -63.05 25.69 38.88
CA ASP A 720 -62.73 27.11 38.74
C ASP A 720 -61.97 27.36 37.42
N TYR A 721 -61.07 26.43 37.04
CA TYR A 721 -60.26 26.52 35.84
C TYR A 721 -61.07 26.58 34.53
N GLY A 722 -62.23 25.89 34.47
CA GLY A 722 -63.12 25.93 33.30
C GLY A 722 -64.05 27.15 33.27
N ASN A 723 -64.20 27.87 34.38
CA ASN A 723 -65.03 29.07 34.49
C ASN A 723 -64.22 30.37 34.38
N ASP A 724 -62.90 30.32 34.62
CA ASP A 724 -61.95 31.39 34.28
C ASP A 724 -61.70 31.35 32.77
N GLY A 725 -62.40 32.23 32.04
CA GLY A 725 -62.18 32.50 30.61
C GLY A 725 -60.87 33.24 30.34
#